data_AF-A0A813U0D5-F1
#
_entry.id   AF-A0A813U0D5-F1
#
_cell.length_a   1.000
_cell.length_b   1.000
_cell.length_c   1.000
_cell.angle_alpha   90.00
_cell.angle_beta   90.00
_cell.angle_gamma   90.00
#
_symmetry.space_group_name_H-M   'P 1'
#
loop_
_entity.id
_entity.type
_entity.pdbx_description
1 polymer ?
#
loop_
_entity_poly.entity_id
_entity_poly.type
_entity_poly.pdbx_seq_one_letter_code
_entity_poly.pdbx_strand_id
1 'polypeptide(L)'
;MNTQSLSKEFVYGVDWSSIAKPTSHCWFECLQKIKSIRDSSCQYPICNIQTISLLITTDATHSVFNQRETTLLQCASCSLIIHSHHIMDELSIARIPSCRLSFVNDTIDASHFDKHYWQDINVLKYRCNWCKRKSNILPSSDNCRIARSPMNTECSSAITCLWCSRSYHRQCFEKEVNPKLRSDCDYGEMRNIIVRPQWIKHIPHEKPYPFKAKMNEKRSSDLSESYSPVLIFINIRSGGQTGRVIYPKLLKILNPRQIFLIDNNQTIFQALEIYKDLVNTRICVFGGDGSVGWVISRLADFYQGLSNPAVGICPLGTGNDLSRVLNWGAECDTTHLKRRLIQISTARQLPLDRWRVELEVIANNTNDEHHSIVKNQDFVAEDYNNNNNRYSSLHTMNVPKFIRETNRPSYQNHTKLPNSYFIDYMSFGLDAAVILEFHDRRTRKPEKFTSRLKNKLIYINEGRKYVGDFAMGFMRRWDLSGYIRLICDDVNFTNSMHNCHTLVVSNIPSYEAGTNPWGESPIFPMATTNLIFDKTSMNALKLNKNEDRGEPNPSVHLHNIEEASSEVTIIQSKTKTEIGRQNFGDQKLEVFGLTATDLGLIHVGFRGIRITQCSQLRIELATPMTVQMDGEPFYIPAPVAIKITHSGQVMVLRH
;
A
#
# COMPACT_ATOMS: atom_id res chain seq x y z
N MET A 1 -7.58 45.35 12.80
CA MET A 1 -7.54 44.49 14.01
C MET A 1 -7.95 43.10 13.60
N ASN A 2 -7.03 42.15 13.76
CA ASN A 2 -7.09 40.77 13.26
C ASN A 2 -8.17 39.95 13.98
N THR A 3 -9.18 39.51 13.24
CA THR A 3 -9.96 38.31 13.58
C THR A 3 -9.45 37.18 12.69
N GLN A 4 -8.50 36.40 13.21
CA GLN A 4 -8.16 35.11 12.61
C GLN A 4 -9.41 34.23 12.64
N SER A 5 -9.98 33.99 11.46
CA SER A 5 -10.98 32.97 11.25
C SER A 5 -10.34 31.60 11.47
N LEU A 6 -10.57 31.01 12.64
CA LEU A 6 -10.34 29.58 12.87
C LEU A 6 -11.22 28.80 11.88
N SER A 7 -10.61 28.36 10.79
CA SER A 7 -11.23 27.51 9.79
C SER A 7 -11.74 26.23 10.45
N LYS A 8 -13.03 25.98 10.28
CA LYS A 8 -13.71 24.74 10.66
C LYS A 8 -13.30 23.61 9.72
N GLU A 9 -12.14 23.02 9.93
CA GLU A 9 -11.84 21.69 9.43
C GLU A 9 -11.85 20.73 10.62
N PHE A 10 -12.92 19.95 10.78
CA PHE A 10 -12.87 18.81 11.68
C PHE A 10 -11.94 17.76 11.05
N VAL A 11 -10.79 17.59 11.69
CA VAL A 11 -9.61 16.91 11.14
C VAL A 11 -9.76 15.40 11.26
N TYR A 12 -9.83 14.73 10.11
CA TYR A 12 -9.56 13.29 10.03
C TYR A 12 -8.10 13.04 10.45
N GLY A 13 -7.84 12.67 11.70
CA GLY A 13 -6.47 12.39 12.13
C GLY A 13 -6.20 12.51 13.62
N VAL A 14 -5.02 12.04 14.03
CA VAL A 14 -4.37 12.46 15.27
C VAL A 14 -3.88 13.89 15.06
N ASP A 15 -4.20 14.79 15.98
CA ASP A 15 -3.68 16.16 15.93
C ASP A 15 -2.18 16.15 16.23
N TRP A 16 -1.38 16.28 15.17
CA TRP A 16 0.07 16.37 15.18
C TRP A 16 0.59 17.81 15.15
N SER A 17 -0.20 18.77 15.65
CA SER A 17 0.25 20.14 15.95
C SER A 17 0.74 20.26 17.39
N SER A 18 1.48 21.33 17.73
CA SER A 18 1.92 21.61 19.10
C SER A 18 0.82 22.21 19.99
N ILE A 19 -0.34 22.58 19.42
CA ILE A 19 -1.55 22.88 20.20
C ILE A 19 -2.25 21.62 20.70
N ALA A 20 -1.78 20.44 20.27
CA ALA A 20 -2.32 19.17 20.71
C ALA A 20 -2.15 18.99 22.22
N LYS A 21 -3.28 18.80 22.92
CA LYS A 21 -3.29 18.48 24.35
C LYS A 21 -2.74 17.06 24.58
N PRO A 22 -2.29 16.71 25.79
CA PRO A 22 -1.77 15.36 26.13
C PRO A 22 -2.66 14.17 25.78
N THR A 23 -3.94 14.49 25.59
CA THR A 23 -5.04 13.58 25.30
C THR A 23 -5.75 13.95 24.00
N SER A 24 -5.08 14.64 23.06
CA SER A 24 -5.69 15.14 21.83
C SER A 24 -6.55 14.07 21.18
N HIS A 25 -7.86 14.34 21.18
CA HIS A 25 -8.86 13.45 20.66
C HIS A 25 -8.80 13.46 19.13
N CYS A 26 -8.88 12.29 18.51
CA CYS A 26 -8.91 12.14 17.06
C CYS A 26 -10.38 12.15 16.63
N TRP A 27 -10.97 13.31 16.39
CA TRP A 27 -12.42 13.44 16.15
C TRP A 27 -12.83 13.05 14.72
N PHE A 28 -13.90 12.29 14.60
CA PHE A 28 -14.50 11.88 13.32
C PHE A 28 -15.97 12.26 13.32
N GLU A 29 -16.48 12.74 12.18
CA GLU A 29 -17.91 12.95 12.02
C GLU A 29 -18.68 11.63 12.13
N CYS A 30 -19.72 11.61 12.95
CA CYS A 30 -20.64 10.49 13.00
C CYS A 30 -21.44 10.46 11.69
N LEU A 31 -21.28 9.39 10.88
CA LEU A 31 -21.92 9.20 9.57
C LEU A 31 -23.46 9.19 9.59
N GLN A 32 -24.09 9.25 10.76
CA GLN A 32 -25.53 9.44 10.85
C GLN A 32 -25.84 10.93 10.88
N LYS A 33 -26.43 11.43 9.78
CA LYS A 33 -27.22 12.68 9.81
C LYS A 33 -28.32 12.50 10.86
N ILE A 34 -28.07 12.95 12.09
CA ILE A 34 -29.08 13.00 13.15
C ILE A 34 -30.06 14.09 12.74
N LYS A 35 -31.07 13.73 11.95
CA LYS A 35 -32.24 14.58 11.74
C LYS A 35 -33.01 14.64 13.06
N SER A 36 -33.01 15.84 13.63
CA SER A 36 -33.84 16.32 14.76
C SER A 36 -33.77 15.54 16.07
N ILE A 37 -32.99 16.04 17.03
CA ILE A 37 -33.27 15.84 18.45
C ILE A 37 -33.89 17.15 18.95
N ARG A 38 -35.22 17.18 19.09
CA ARG A 38 -35.95 18.25 19.77
C ARG A 38 -35.87 17.97 21.27
N ASP A 39 -35.01 18.67 22.00
CA ASP A 39 -35.08 18.67 23.46
C ASP A 39 -34.44 19.93 24.07
N SER A 40 -35.14 20.61 24.97
CA SER A 40 -34.91 22.00 25.40
C SER A 40 -33.98 22.19 26.60
N SER A 41 -33.26 21.13 26.99
CA SER A 41 -32.48 21.04 28.24
C SER A 41 -30.96 21.30 28.15
N CYS A 42 -30.41 21.64 26.98
CA CYS A 42 -28.97 21.90 26.83
C CYS A 42 -28.71 23.39 27.09
N GLN A 43 -27.75 23.67 27.97
CA GLN A 43 -27.37 25.04 28.34
C GLN A 43 -26.71 25.81 27.18
N TYR A 44 -26.32 25.14 26.08
CA TYR A 44 -25.87 25.82 24.86
C TYR A 44 -27.06 26.16 23.94
N PRO A 45 -27.27 27.46 23.61
CA PRO A 45 -28.37 27.92 22.73
C PRO A 45 -28.44 27.19 21.40
N ILE A 46 -27.30 26.80 20.84
CA ILE A 46 -27.16 26.16 19.53
C ILE A 46 -27.70 24.72 19.53
N CYS A 47 -27.76 24.05 20.69
CA CYS A 47 -28.39 22.73 20.86
C CYS A 47 -29.92 22.79 21.03
N ASN A 48 -30.50 24.00 21.13
CA ASN A 48 -31.88 24.23 21.53
C ASN A 48 -32.63 24.98 20.41
N ILE A 49 -33.46 24.28 19.64
CA ILE A 49 -34.20 24.86 18.50
C ILE A 49 -35.08 26.05 18.94
N GLN A 50 -35.58 26.06 20.17
CA GLN A 50 -36.40 27.17 20.70
C GLN A 50 -35.62 28.49 20.80
N THR A 51 -34.31 28.45 21.13
CA THR A 51 -33.50 29.67 21.24
C THR A 51 -33.10 30.21 19.87
N ILE A 52 -32.95 29.35 18.87
CA ILE A 52 -32.68 29.77 17.48
C ILE A 52 -33.88 30.53 16.90
N SER A 53 -35.11 30.14 17.24
CA SER A 53 -36.31 30.87 16.78
C SER A 53 -36.50 32.22 17.49
N LEU A 54 -36.02 32.38 18.72
CA LEU A 54 -36.09 33.62 19.50
C LEU A 54 -34.96 34.61 19.18
N LEU A 55 -33.78 34.11 18.78
CA LEU A 55 -32.66 34.95 18.31
C LEU A 55 -32.87 35.52 16.90
N ILE A 56 -33.89 35.05 16.16
CA ILE A 56 -34.25 35.55 14.82
C ILE A 56 -35.24 36.74 14.91
N THR A 57 -35.80 37.05 16.09
CA THR A 57 -36.85 38.08 16.21
C THR A 57 -36.42 39.39 16.88
N THR A 58 -35.17 39.55 17.28
CA THR A 58 -34.68 40.84 17.81
C THR A 58 -33.33 41.18 17.20
N ASP A 59 -33.31 42.31 16.50
CA ASP A 59 -32.21 42.97 15.79
C ASP A 59 -31.88 42.49 14.37
N ALA A 60 -32.60 43.12 13.44
CA ALA A 60 -32.15 43.39 12.10
C ALA A 60 -30.84 44.20 12.14
N THR A 61 -29.71 43.51 11.96
CA THR A 61 -28.52 43.93 11.17
C THR A 61 -27.34 43.03 11.53
N HIS A 62 -27.34 41.79 11.02
CA HIS A 62 -26.13 41.13 10.52
C HIS A 62 -26.54 39.79 9.90
N SER A 63 -26.23 39.66 8.63
CA SER A 63 -26.36 38.46 7.83
C SER A 63 -25.54 37.29 8.42
N VAL A 64 -25.99 36.06 8.13
CA VAL A 64 -25.28 34.77 8.27
C VAL A 64 -25.37 34.05 9.64
N PHE A 65 -26.59 33.73 10.09
CA PHE A 65 -26.80 32.52 10.90
C PHE A 65 -27.71 31.54 10.14
N ASN A 66 -27.18 30.96 9.07
CA ASN A 66 -27.78 29.74 8.51
C ASN A 66 -27.72 28.63 9.57
N GLN A 67 -28.86 27.98 9.76
CA GLN A 67 -29.09 26.78 10.56
C GLN A 67 -27.86 25.85 10.58
N ARG A 68 -27.05 25.91 11.63
CA ARG A 68 -25.91 24.99 11.79
C ARG A 68 -26.45 23.68 12.36
N GLU A 69 -26.62 22.68 11.50
CA GLU A 69 -26.79 21.29 11.95
C GLU A 69 -25.67 20.96 12.95
N THR A 70 -26.02 20.64 14.20
CA THR A 70 -25.03 20.20 15.20
C THR A 70 -24.59 18.78 14.88
N THR A 71 -23.39 18.62 14.33
CA THR A 71 -22.80 17.30 14.06
C THR A 71 -22.27 16.67 15.35
N LEU A 72 -22.49 15.36 15.52
CA LEU A 72 -21.78 14.58 16.53
C LEU A 72 -20.42 14.19 15.99
N LEU A 73 -19.43 14.28 16.87
CA LEU A 73 -18.07 13.83 16.64
C LEU A 73 -17.77 12.68 17.57
N GLN A 74 -17.09 11.66 17.07
CA GLN A 74 -16.58 10.54 17.83
C GLN A 74 -15.06 10.52 17.79
N CYS A 75 -14.40 10.44 18.94
CA CYS A 75 -12.97 10.24 19.00
C CYS A 75 -12.63 8.82 18.55
N ALA A 76 -11.88 8.59 17.47
CA ALA A 76 -11.54 7.23 17.07
C ALA A 76 -10.63 6.51 18.07
N SER A 77 -9.81 7.24 18.82
CA SER A 77 -8.89 6.69 19.81
C SER A 77 -9.64 6.13 21.03
N CYS A 78 -10.55 6.90 21.64
CA CYS A 78 -11.24 6.53 22.87
C CYS A 78 -12.77 6.41 22.74
N SER A 79 -13.31 6.45 21.53
CA SER A 79 -14.74 6.40 21.16
C SER A 79 -15.66 7.39 21.90
N LEU A 80 -15.10 8.40 22.58
CA LEU A 80 -15.84 9.49 23.22
C LEU A 80 -16.68 10.20 22.16
N ILE A 81 -17.94 10.54 22.46
CA ILE A 81 -18.83 11.23 21.52
C ILE A 81 -19.18 12.60 22.07
N ILE A 82 -19.02 13.67 21.28
CA ILE A 82 -19.43 15.04 21.67
C ILE A 82 -20.03 15.79 20.50
N HIS A 83 -20.83 16.83 20.76
CA HIS A 83 -21.23 17.75 19.69
C HIS A 83 -20.04 18.61 19.24
N SER A 84 -19.97 18.89 17.95
CA SER A 84 -18.90 19.69 17.34
C SER A 84 -18.70 21.08 17.96
N HIS A 85 -19.76 21.73 18.43
CA HIS A 85 -19.66 23.04 19.06
C HIS A 85 -19.09 23.01 20.49
N HIS A 86 -19.10 21.89 21.21
CA HIS A 86 -18.47 21.80 22.54
C HIS A 86 -16.93 21.82 22.48
N ILE A 87 -16.34 21.73 21.28
CA ILE A 87 -14.90 21.83 21.05
C ILE A 87 -14.50 23.28 20.72
N MET A 88 -15.46 24.18 20.52
CA MET A 88 -15.15 25.52 20.01
C MET A 88 -14.74 26.52 21.09
N ASP A 89 -14.83 26.18 22.38
CA ASP A 89 -14.41 27.05 23.48
C ASP A 89 -13.63 26.31 24.59
N GLU A 90 -12.67 27.00 25.21
CA GLU A 90 -11.72 26.41 26.16
C GLU A 90 -12.36 25.90 27.46
N LEU A 91 -13.40 26.60 27.94
CA LEU A 91 -14.14 26.25 29.15
C LEU A 91 -14.90 24.93 28.97
N SER A 92 -15.51 24.72 27.80
CA SER A 92 -16.18 23.47 27.45
C SER A 92 -15.18 22.34 27.27
N ILE A 93 -14.01 22.61 26.67
CA ILE A 93 -12.95 21.61 26.49
C ILE A 93 -12.45 21.09 27.84
N ALA A 94 -12.32 21.95 28.85
CA ALA A 94 -11.89 21.54 30.20
C ALA A 94 -12.85 20.54 30.87
N ARG A 95 -14.12 20.50 30.45
CA ARG A 95 -15.14 19.56 30.96
C ARG A 95 -15.22 18.26 30.15
N ILE A 96 -14.54 18.18 29.01
CA ILE A 96 -14.50 16.96 28.19
C ILE A 96 -13.60 15.93 28.90
N PRO A 97 -14.07 14.68 29.10
CA PRO A 97 -13.22 13.63 29.64
C PRO A 97 -11.92 13.49 28.86
N SER A 98 -10.83 13.30 29.58
CA SER A 98 -9.52 13.02 29.01
C SER A 98 -9.54 11.74 28.17
N CYS A 99 -8.99 11.80 26.96
CA CYS A 99 -8.56 10.61 26.22
C CYS A 99 -7.43 9.90 26.99
N ARG A 100 -7.09 8.68 26.59
CA ARG A 100 -5.86 8.05 27.09
C ARG A 100 -4.64 8.92 26.77
N LEU A 101 -3.73 9.03 27.72
CA LEU A 101 -2.47 9.76 27.56
C LEU A 101 -1.65 9.14 26.44
N SER A 102 -1.03 9.97 25.60
CA SER A 102 -0.27 9.49 24.43
C SER A 102 1.20 9.89 24.43
N PHE A 103 1.59 10.82 25.31
CA PHE A 103 2.95 11.29 25.52
C PHE A 103 3.09 11.92 26.93
N VAL A 104 4.33 12.21 27.34
CA VAL A 104 4.69 12.97 28.55
C VAL A 104 4.91 14.43 28.21
N ASN A 105 4.42 15.32 29.06
CA ASN A 105 4.78 16.72 29.10
C ASN A 105 5.02 17.17 30.55
N ASP A 106 5.47 18.41 30.74
CA ASP A 106 5.83 18.92 32.07
C ASP A 106 4.63 19.12 33.01
N THR A 107 3.40 19.03 32.49
CA THR A 107 2.16 19.26 33.26
C THR A 107 1.51 17.99 33.81
N ILE A 108 1.98 16.80 33.41
CA ILE A 108 1.37 15.53 33.81
C ILE A 108 2.29 14.77 34.76
N ASP A 109 1.75 14.41 35.92
CA ASP A 109 2.43 13.57 36.89
C ASP A 109 2.67 12.15 36.34
N ALA A 110 3.88 11.65 36.55
CA ALA A 110 4.32 10.30 36.21
C ALA A 110 3.38 9.20 36.76
N SER A 111 2.70 9.44 37.88
CA SER A 111 1.73 8.51 38.49
C SER A 111 0.52 8.19 37.61
N HIS A 112 0.24 8.99 36.58
CA HIS A 112 -0.89 8.81 35.67
C HIS A 112 -0.59 7.88 34.49
N PHE A 113 0.67 7.49 34.30
CA PHE A 113 1.08 6.58 33.23
C PHE A 113 0.89 5.11 33.61
N ASP A 114 0.93 4.24 32.60
CA ASP A 114 0.71 2.80 32.72
C ASP A 114 -0.62 2.41 33.39
N LYS A 115 -1.57 3.33 33.57
CA LYS A 115 -2.88 3.00 34.12
C LYS A 115 -3.81 2.39 33.07
N HIS A 116 -4.67 1.48 33.51
CA HIS A 116 -5.73 0.96 32.65
C HIS A 116 -6.68 2.08 32.23
N TYR A 117 -6.92 2.23 30.92
CA TYR A 117 -7.96 3.10 30.40
C TYR A 117 -9.21 2.26 30.09
N TRP A 118 -10.10 2.11 31.06
CA TRP A 118 -11.34 1.34 30.92
C TRP A 118 -12.41 2.14 30.20
N GLN A 119 -13.01 1.50 29.22
CA GLN A 119 -14.03 2.07 28.37
C GLN A 119 -15.26 1.16 28.41
N ASP A 120 -16.41 1.70 28.79
CA ASP A 120 -17.68 0.97 28.70
C ASP A 120 -18.18 1.01 27.24
N ILE A 121 -18.10 -0.15 26.58
CA ILE A 121 -18.54 -0.39 25.19
C ILE A 121 -20.05 -0.12 25.04
N ASN A 122 -20.83 -0.17 26.12
CA ASN A 122 -22.28 0.03 26.09
C ASN A 122 -22.76 1.34 26.74
N VAL A 123 -21.93 2.08 27.48
CA VAL A 123 -22.27 3.44 27.98
C VAL A 123 -21.76 4.56 27.08
N LEU A 124 -20.79 4.28 26.21
CA LEU A 124 -20.49 5.17 25.06
C LEU A 124 -21.51 5.06 23.94
N LYS A 125 -22.48 4.16 24.12
CA LYS A 125 -23.60 4.06 23.22
C LYS A 125 -24.53 5.22 23.49
N TYR A 126 -24.53 6.11 22.51
CA TYR A 126 -25.65 6.98 22.15
C TYR A 126 -25.57 8.37 22.73
N ARG A 127 -24.83 8.66 23.81
CA ARG A 127 -24.92 9.97 24.47
C ARG A 127 -23.70 10.87 24.28
N CYS A 128 -23.90 12.13 23.87
CA CYS A 128 -22.84 13.16 23.95
C CYS A 128 -22.27 13.17 25.38
N ASN A 129 -20.98 12.91 25.57
CA ASN A 129 -20.38 12.73 26.89
C ASN A 129 -20.39 14.01 27.73
N TRP A 130 -20.56 15.17 27.08
CA TRP A 130 -20.74 16.46 27.73
C TRP A 130 -22.20 16.69 28.18
N CYS A 131 -23.21 16.63 27.29
CA CYS A 131 -24.62 16.92 27.64
C CYS A 131 -25.54 15.71 27.86
N LYS A 132 -25.03 14.49 27.66
CA LYS A 132 -25.70 13.18 27.86
C LYS A 132 -26.91 12.86 26.93
N ARG A 133 -26.95 13.28 25.64
CA ARG A 133 -28.09 13.09 24.67
C ARG A 133 -27.89 12.04 23.55
N LYS A 134 -28.93 11.24 23.21
CA LYS A 134 -28.93 9.94 22.44
C LYS A 134 -28.64 9.99 20.88
N SER A 135 -28.14 8.90 20.28
CA SER A 135 -27.97 8.54 18.82
C SER A 135 -28.12 7.01 18.63
N ASN A 136 -28.30 6.41 17.43
CA ASN A 136 -28.68 4.97 17.29
C ASN A 136 -27.77 4.12 16.35
N ILE A 137 -26.89 3.22 16.84
CA ILE A 137 -26.20 2.15 16.05
C ILE A 137 -25.80 0.88 16.87
N LEU A 138 -25.90 -0.31 16.26
CA LEU A 138 -25.74 -1.67 16.78
C LEU A 138 -24.31 -2.16 17.19
N PRO A 139 -24.16 -3.30 17.93
CA PRO A 139 -22.95 -3.74 18.66
C PRO A 139 -21.85 -4.48 17.84
N SER A 140 -20.69 -4.66 18.48
CA SER A 140 -19.59 -5.56 18.08
C SER A 140 -19.53 -6.83 18.96
N SER A 141 -18.94 -7.89 18.40
CA SER A 141 -18.84 -9.24 18.96
C SER A 141 -17.47 -9.50 19.60
N ASP A 142 -17.38 -9.45 20.93
CA ASP A 142 -16.20 -9.93 21.69
C ASP A 142 -16.66 -10.84 22.85
N ASN A 143 -15.76 -11.62 23.46
CA ASN A 143 -16.06 -12.54 24.58
C ASN A 143 -15.51 -12.03 25.93
N CYS A 144 -16.15 -12.39 27.04
CA CYS A 144 -15.72 -12.02 28.40
C CYS A 144 -14.49 -12.82 28.86
N ARG A 145 -13.46 -12.16 29.42
CA ARG A 145 -12.26 -12.87 29.94
C ARG A 145 -12.53 -13.72 31.18
N ILE A 146 -13.57 -13.42 31.98
CA ILE A 146 -13.95 -14.20 33.15
C ILE A 146 -14.90 -15.33 32.74
N ALA A 147 -16.03 -14.97 32.12
CA ALA A 147 -17.08 -15.93 31.81
C ALA A 147 -16.79 -16.79 30.58
N ARG A 148 -15.81 -16.41 29.74
CA ARG A 148 -15.46 -17.04 28.45
C ARG A 148 -16.63 -17.16 27.44
N SER A 149 -17.80 -16.62 27.78
CA SER A 149 -18.98 -16.54 26.94
C SER A 149 -18.95 -15.30 26.05
N PRO A 150 -19.65 -15.32 24.88
CA PRO A 150 -19.82 -14.15 24.05
C PRO A 150 -20.60 -13.05 24.78
N MET A 151 -20.25 -11.80 24.49
CA MET A 151 -20.98 -10.61 24.94
C MET A 151 -22.34 -10.55 24.21
N ASN A 152 -23.29 -11.39 24.64
CA ASN A 152 -24.61 -11.48 24.03
C ASN A 152 -25.49 -10.25 24.34
N THR A 153 -26.51 -10.06 23.52
CA THR A 153 -27.50 -8.98 23.55
C THR A 153 -28.30 -8.84 24.85
N GLU A 154 -28.31 -9.87 25.72
CA GLU A 154 -28.98 -9.81 27.03
C GLU A 154 -28.10 -9.20 28.14
N CYS A 155 -26.77 -9.19 27.98
CA CYS A 155 -25.86 -8.56 28.94
C CYS A 155 -25.42 -7.18 28.43
N SER A 156 -26.24 -6.18 28.73
CA SER A 156 -26.22 -4.83 28.16
C SER A 156 -25.06 -3.92 28.60
N SER A 157 -23.98 -4.42 29.23
CA SER A 157 -22.77 -3.61 29.53
C SER A 157 -21.44 -4.38 29.52
N ALA A 158 -20.51 -3.95 28.68
CA ALA A 158 -19.18 -4.53 28.51
C ALA A 158 -18.11 -3.46 28.70
N ILE A 159 -17.08 -3.72 29.50
CA ILE A 159 -15.99 -2.78 29.79
C ILE A 159 -14.68 -3.34 29.23
N THR A 160 -13.96 -2.53 28.45
CA THR A 160 -12.70 -2.92 27.80
C THR A 160 -11.60 -1.91 28.07
N CYS A 161 -10.40 -2.41 28.37
CA CYS A 161 -9.22 -1.55 28.47
C CYS A 161 -8.65 -1.26 27.08
N LEU A 162 -8.45 0.01 26.73
CA LEU A 162 -7.89 0.39 25.42
C LEU A 162 -6.37 0.18 25.30
N TRP A 163 -5.68 -0.16 26.39
CA TRP A 163 -4.26 -0.54 26.35
C TRP A 163 -4.10 -2.05 26.25
N CYS A 164 -4.49 -2.80 27.29
CA CYS A 164 -4.32 -4.25 27.28
C CYS A 164 -5.41 -5.02 26.52
N SER A 165 -6.43 -4.33 26.00
CA SER A 165 -7.54 -4.94 25.25
C SER A 165 -8.31 -6.04 25.99
N ARG A 166 -8.23 -6.10 27.32
CA ARG A 166 -9.03 -7.05 28.12
C ARG A 166 -10.46 -6.53 28.22
N SER A 167 -11.42 -7.41 28.00
CA SER A 167 -12.86 -7.13 28.01
C SER A 167 -13.56 -7.97 29.09
N TYR A 168 -14.47 -7.33 29.82
CA TYR A 168 -15.26 -7.95 30.89
C TYR A 168 -16.73 -7.53 30.78
N HIS A 169 -17.65 -8.39 31.21
CA HIS A 169 -19.00 -7.92 31.50
C HIS A 169 -18.91 -6.92 32.63
N ARG A 170 -19.73 -5.87 32.63
CA ARG A 170 -19.70 -4.84 33.67
C ARG A 170 -19.85 -5.40 35.08
N GLN A 171 -20.77 -6.34 35.26
CA GLN A 171 -20.98 -7.01 36.55
C GLN A 171 -19.75 -7.84 36.96
N CYS A 172 -19.11 -8.54 36.03
CA CYS A 172 -17.87 -9.26 36.30
C CYS A 172 -16.72 -8.30 36.63
N PHE A 173 -16.65 -7.15 35.95
CA PHE A 173 -15.66 -6.12 36.22
C PHE A 173 -15.84 -5.55 37.63
N GLU A 174 -17.05 -5.12 37.98
CA GLU A 174 -17.36 -4.51 39.28
C GLU A 174 -17.14 -5.48 40.45
N LYS A 175 -17.47 -6.77 40.27
CA LYS A 175 -17.31 -7.79 41.32
C LYS A 175 -15.89 -8.31 41.47
N GLU A 176 -15.20 -8.60 40.36
CA GLU A 176 -13.94 -9.36 40.40
C GLU A 176 -12.71 -8.54 40.07
N VAL A 177 -12.83 -7.48 39.27
CA VAL A 177 -11.69 -6.76 38.70
C VAL A 177 -11.47 -5.43 39.40
N ASN A 178 -12.51 -4.60 39.53
CA ASN A 178 -12.46 -3.28 40.14
C ASN A 178 -11.94 -3.31 41.60
N PRO A 179 -12.38 -4.23 42.48
CA PRO A 179 -11.91 -4.28 43.86
C PRO A 179 -10.44 -4.67 43.99
N LYS A 180 -9.89 -5.36 42.98
CA LYS A 180 -8.50 -5.85 42.91
C LYS A 180 -7.61 -4.96 42.03
N LEU A 181 -8.13 -3.85 41.49
CA LEU A 181 -7.48 -2.99 40.50
C LEU A 181 -6.41 -2.09 41.14
N ARG A 182 -5.41 -2.69 41.78
CA ARG A 182 -4.25 -1.97 42.36
C ARG A 182 -3.02 -1.99 41.45
N SER A 183 -3.02 -2.77 40.38
CA SER A 183 -1.86 -2.94 39.48
C SER A 183 -1.92 -2.02 38.25
N ASP A 184 -0.74 -1.64 37.76
CA ASP A 184 -0.59 -0.99 36.47
C ASP A 184 -0.98 -1.92 35.31
N CYS A 185 -1.39 -1.30 34.21
CA CYS A 185 -1.67 -1.96 32.95
C CYS A 185 -0.37 -2.51 32.35
N ASP A 186 -0.36 -3.81 32.14
CA ASP A 186 0.72 -4.54 31.48
C ASP A 186 0.68 -4.48 29.95
N TYR A 187 -0.23 -3.68 29.36
CA TYR A 187 -0.44 -3.55 27.91
C TYR A 187 -0.83 -4.84 27.17
N GLY A 188 -1.06 -5.95 27.88
CA GLY A 188 -1.55 -7.21 27.34
C GLY A 188 -0.67 -7.81 26.23
N GLU A 189 -1.31 -8.43 25.25
CA GLU A 189 -0.64 -9.11 24.11
C GLU A 189 0.15 -8.16 23.21
N MET A 190 -0.20 -6.86 23.21
CA MET A 190 0.42 -5.83 22.38
C MET A 190 1.59 -5.11 23.07
N ARG A 191 1.98 -5.54 24.29
CA ARG A 191 2.96 -4.84 25.14
C ARG A 191 4.32 -4.60 24.50
N ASN A 192 4.76 -5.51 23.61
CA ASN A 192 6.06 -5.41 22.94
C ASN A 192 6.02 -4.49 21.72
N ILE A 193 4.83 -4.12 21.25
CA ILE A 193 4.58 -3.38 20.02
C ILE A 193 4.21 -1.93 20.31
N ILE A 194 3.45 -1.70 21.38
CA ILE A 194 2.96 -0.37 21.75
C ILE A 194 4.13 0.48 22.20
N VAL A 195 4.37 1.59 21.49
CA VAL A 195 5.17 2.70 22.02
C VAL A 195 4.43 3.29 23.23
N ARG A 196 4.97 3.09 24.43
CA ARG A 196 4.33 3.56 25.66
C ARG A 196 4.32 5.09 25.69
N PRO A 197 3.24 5.73 26.19
CA PRO A 197 3.17 7.19 26.26
C PRO A 197 4.36 7.81 27.00
N GLN A 198 4.84 7.12 28.04
CA GLN A 198 6.00 7.51 28.83
C GLN A 198 7.33 7.63 28.07
N TRP A 199 7.43 6.96 26.92
CA TRP A 199 8.64 6.98 26.10
C TRP A 199 8.69 8.19 25.18
N ILE A 200 7.58 8.91 25.00
CA ILE A 200 7.48 10.06 24.10
C ILE A 200 7.45 11.32 24.94
N LYS A 201 8.49 12.16 24.86
CA LYS A 201 8.54 13.46 25.54
C LYS A 201 8.21 14.56 24.55
N HIS A 202 7.16 15.33 24.82
CA HIS A 202 6.82 16.52 24.05
C HIS A 202 7.90 17.60 24.20
N ILE A 203 8.22 18.28 23.09
CA ILE A 203 9.14 19.40 23.05
C ILE A 203 8.33 20.65 22.68
N PRO A 204 8.13 21.60 23.62
CA PRO A 204 7.51 22.88 23.32
C PRO A 204 8.26 23.61 22.19
N HIS A 205 7.53 24.25 21.29
CA HIS A 205 8.11 24.95 20.15
C HIS A 205 7.27 26.16 19.75
N GLU A 206 7.92 27.23 19.29
CA GLU A 206 7.29 28.53 18.98
C GLU A 206 6.22 28.43 17.88
N LYS A 207 6.48 27.62 16.84
CA LYS A 207 5.51 27.39 15.77
C LYS A 207 4.52 26.28 16.14
N PRO A 208 3.22 26.45 15.83
CA PRO A 208 2.16 25.48 16.13
C PRO A 208 2.32 24.15 15.38
N TYR A 209 3.16 24.09 14.36
CA TYR A 209 3.39 22.89 13.55
C TYR A 209 4.83 22.88 13.00
N PRO A 210 5.46 21.70 12.91
CA PRO A 210 4.98 20.36 13.31
C PRO A 210 5.06 20.11 14.82
N PHE A 211 4.25 19.18 15.34
CA PHE A 211 4.41 18.63 16.71
C PHE A 211 5.85 18.13 16.90
N LYS A 212 6.53 18.61 17.93
CA LYS A 212 7.89 18.18 18.23
C LYS A 212 7.88 17.29 19.45
N ALA A 213 8.50 16.12 19.32
CA ALA A 213 8.73 15.21 20.42
C ALA A 213 10.06 14.48 20.20
N LYS A 214 10.56 13.87 21.26
CA LYS A 214 11.69 12.94 21.20
C LYS A 214 11.47 11.76 22.13
N MET A 215 12.28 10.73 21.95
CA MET A 215 12.35 9.64 22.91
C MET A 215 12.85 10.14 24.28
N ASN A 216 12.24 9.63 25.35
CA ASN A 216 12.64 9.92 26.72
C ASN A 216 13.79 9.00 27.14
N GLU A 217 15.02 9.52 27.08
CA GLU A 217 16.28 8.80 27.32
C GLU A 217 16.30 8.00 28.65
N LYS A 218 15.71 8.52 29.73
CA LYS A 218 15.66 7.82 31.04
C LYS A 218 14.82 6.54 31.05
N ARG A 219 13.97 6.33 30.03
CA ARG A 219 13.09 5.16 29.91
C ARG A 219 13.39 4.33 28.65
N SER A 220 14.33 4.77 27.80
CA SER A 220 14.80 3.97 26.67
C SER A 220 15.84 2.92 27.09
N SER A 221 16.57 3.16 28.20
CA SER A 221 17.50 2.17 28.78
C SER A 221 16.81 0.93 29.35
N ASP A 222 15.51 1.00 29.66
CA ASP A 222 14.69 -0.14 30.11
C ASP A 222 14.15 -0.99 28.94
N LEU A 223 14.45 -0.61 27.70
CA LEU A 223 14.05 -1.36 26.51
C LEU A 223 14.92 -2.60 26.36
N SER A 224 14.53 -3.69 27.03
CA SER A 224 15.08 -5.01 26.71
C SER A 224 14.93 -5.31 25.21
N GLU A 225 15.83 -6.10 24.62
CA GLU A 225 15.72 -6.60 23.24
C GLU A 225 14.36 -7.30 22.94
N SER A 226 13.59 -7.66 23.98
CA SER A 226 12.26 -8.25 23.85
C SER A 226 11.17 -7.29 23.33
N TYR A 227 11.39 -5.97 23.37
CA TYR A 227 10.48 -5.00 22.75
C TYR A 227 10.78 -4.87 21.26
N SER A 228 9.73 -4.86 20.44
CA SER A 228 9.81 -4.61 18.99
C SER A 228 8.67 -3.67 18.58
N PRO A 229 8.78 -2.37 18.90
CA PRO A 229 7.72 -1.40 18.63
C PRO A 229 7.40 -1.33 17.13
N VAL A 230 6.11 -1.15 16.77
CA VAL A 230 5.69 -1.07 15.36
C VAL A 230 5.09 0.29 15.07
N LEU A 231 5.83 1.09 14.28
CA LEU A 231 5.34 2.35 13.74
C LEU A 231 4.47 2.10 12.51
N ILE A 232 3.35 2.79 12.43
CA ILE A 232 2.37 2.64 11.35
C ILE A 232 2.42 3.84 10.42
N PHE A 233 2.62 3.59 9.13
CA PHE A 233 2.32 4.54 8.07
C PHE A 233 1.09 4.04 7.31
N ILE A 234 0.05 4.87 7.17
CA ILE A 234 -1.19 4.47 6.52
C ILE A 234 -1.66 5.50 5.50
N ASN A 235 -1.89 5.05 4.28
CA ASN A 235 -2.60 5.82 3.27
C ASN A 235 -4.11 5.52 3.37
N ILE A 236 -4.86 6.43 3.99
CA ILE A 236 -6.30 6.27 4.20
C ILE A 236 -7.12 6.25 2.90
N ARG A 237 -6.55 6.72 1.79
CA ARG A 237 -7.21 6.74 0.47
C ARG A 237 -7.05 5.41 -0.28
N SER A 238 -6.12 4.55 0.13
CA SER A 238 -5.87 3.25 -0.50
C SER A 238 -6.99 2.22 -0.24
N GLY A 239 -7.07 1.22 -1.13
CA GLY A 239 -7.94 0.06 -0.98
C GLY A 239 -9.43 0.32 -1.11
N GLY A 240 -9.83 1.22 -2.00
CA GLY A 240 -11.26 1.54 -2.15
C GLY A 240 -11.86 2.09 -0.86
N GLN A 241 -11.09 2.92 -0.14
CA GLN A 241 -11.43 3.49 1.18
C GLN A 241 -11.29 2.53 2.36
N THR A 242 -10.75 1.31 2.18
CA THR A 242 -10.44 0.39 3.29
C THR A 242 -9.52 1.05 4.33
N GLY A 243 -8.60 1.91 3.92
CA GLY A 243 -7.75 2.68 4.83
C GLY A 243 -8.54 3.54 5.83
N ARG A 244 -9.69 4.13 5.43
CA ARG A 244 -10.58 4.89 6.32
C ARG A 244 -11.24 4.01 7.40
N VAL A 245 -11.44 2.73 7.13
CA VAL A 245 -12.00 1.76 8.08
C VAL A 245 -10.93 1.24 9.03
N ILE A 246 -9.72 1.00 8.53
CA ILE A 246 -8.60 0.48 9.32
C ILE A 246 -8.05 1.54 10.28
N TYR A 247 -7.91 2.79 9.84
CA TYR A 247 -7.26 3.83 10.63
C TYR A 247 -7.88 4.02 12.02
N PRO A 248 -9.22 4.15 12.18
CA PRO A 248 -9.84 4.22 13.50
C PRO A 248 -9.61 2.97 14.37
N LYS A 249 -9.55 1.77 13.76
CA LYS A 249 -9.26 0.52 14.48
C LYS A 249 -7.83 0.52 15.01
N LEU A 250 -6.86 0.92 14.19
CA LEU A 250 -5.46 1.03 14.59
C LEU A 250 -5.28 2.03 15.72
N LEU A 251 -5.98 3.17 15.63
CA LEU A 251 -6.02 4.13 16.73
C LEU A 251 -6.42 3.41 17.99
N LYS A 252 -7.54 2.67 18.07
CA LYS A 252 -7.93 1.94 19.29
C LYS A 252 -6.91 0.91 19.79
N ILE A 253 -6.17 0.24 18.90
CA ILE A 253 -5.24 -0.85 19.24
C ILE A 253 -3.91 -0.32 19.80
N LEU A 254 -3.42 0.80 19.27
CA LEU A 254 -2.08 1.32 19.52
C LEU A 254 -2.11 2.69 20.22
N ASN A 255 -0.97 3.13 20.74
CA ASN A 255 -0.78 4.55 21.06
C ASN A 255 -0.98 5.38 19.78
N PRO A 256 -1.91 6.36 19.75
CA PRO A 256 -2.16 7.19 18.57
C PRO A 256 -0.90 7.87 17.99
N ARG A 257 0.09 8.13 18.84
CA ARG A 257 1.37 8.75 18.44
C ARG A 257 2.31 7.79 17.71
N GLN A 258 1.95 6.53 17.48
CA GLN A 258 2.72 5.63 16.61
C GLN A 258 2.08 5.43 15.23
N ILE A 259 1.05 6.22 14.90
CA ILE A 259 0.28 6.10 13.66
C ILE A 259 0.33 7.40 12.86
N PHE A 260 0.88 7.31 11.66
CA PHE A 260 1.16 8.42 10.76
C PHE A 260 0.37 8.26 9.47
N LEU A 261 -0.30 9.34 9.06
CA LEU A 261 -0.94 9.41 7.75
C LEU A 261 0.14 9.64 6.70
N ILE A 262 0.06 8.92 5.57
CA ILE A 262 0.94 9.15 4.42
C ILE A 262 0.26 10.21 3.55
N ASP A 263 0.54 11.47 3.84
CA ASP A 263 -0.02 12.63 3.16
C ASP A 263 1.07 13.54 2.55
N ASN A 264 2.21 13.64 3.22
CA ASN A 264 3.36 14.44 2.79
C ASN A 264 4.68 13.90 3.37
N ASN A 265 5.81 14.38 2.84
CA ASN A 265 7.15 13.99 3.31
C ASN A 265 7.41 14.38 4.78
N GLN A 266 6.86 15.51 5.22
CA GLN A 266 7.11 16.05 6.56
C GLN A 266 6.57 15.11 7.65
N THR A 267 5.39 14.51 7.46
CA THR A 267 4.82 13.54 8.39
C THR A 267 5.73 12.31 8.55
N ILE A 268 6.34 11.85 7.45
CA ILE A 268 7.29 10.72 7.48
C ILE A 268 8.56 11.12 8.23
N PHE A 269 9.22 12.21 7.84
CA PHE A 269 10.45 12.65 8.50
C PHE A 269 10.24 12.99 9.98
N GLN A 270 9.09 13.57 10.34
CA GLN A 270 8.73 13.81 11.73
C GLN A 270 8.66 12.51 12.53
N ALA A 271 8.04 11.46 11.99
CA ALA A 271 8.01 10.15 12.62
C ALA A 271 9.42 9.59 12.82
N LEU A 272 10.26 9.67 11.79
CA LEU A 272 11.64 9.17 11.85
C LEU A 272 12.46 9.93 12.90
N GLU A 273 12.34 11.25 12.97
CA GLU A 273 13.02 12.08 13.98
C GLU A 273 12.58 11.78 15.41
N ILE A 274 11.26 11.60 15.64
CA ILE A 274 10.74 11.29 16.98
C ILE A 274 11.28 9.93 17.47
N TYR A 275 11.39 8.95 16.56
CA TYR A 275 11.64 7.55 16.90
C TYR A 275 13.03 7.02 16.53
N LYS A 276 13.94 7.86 16.04
CA LYS A 276 15.29 7.44 15.60
C LYS A 276 16.09 6.71 16.69
N ASP A 277 15.89 7.08 17.95
CA ASP A 277 16.61 6.50 19.10
C ASP A 277 15.92 5.22 19.64
N LEU A 278 14.79 4.81 19.05
CA LEU A 278 14.06 3.63 19.48
C LEU A 278 14.64 2.36 18.82
N VAL A 279 15.29 1.54 19.62
CA VAL A 279 15.90 0.27 19.18
C VAL A 279 14.86 -0.78 18.79
N ASN A 280 15.26 -1.72 17.92
CA ASN A 280 14.42 -2.83 17.41
C ASN A 280 13.05 -2.38 16.86
N THR A 281 12.98 -1.15 16.32
CA THR A 281 11.76 -0.60 15.74
C THR A 281 11.44 -1.31 14.41
N ARG A 282 10.15 -1.55 14.19
CA ARG A 282 9.58 -2.03 12.93
C ARG A 282 8.67 -0.97 12.34
N ILE A 283 8.53 -0.99 11.03
CA ILE A 283 7.57 -0.16 10.32
C ILE A 283 6.54 -1.07 9.65
N CYS A 284 5.27 -0.69 9.72
CA CYS A 284 4.20 -1.29 8.94
C CYS A 284 3.56 -0.24 8.04
N VAL A 285 3.55 -0.49 6.73
CA VAL A 285 2.90 0.36 5.75
C VAL A 285 1.55 -0.24 5.34
N PHE A 286 0.46 0.45 5.66
CA PHE A 286 -0.89 0.17 5.15
C PHE A 286 -1.12 0.96 3.86
N GLY A 287 -0.90 0.32 2.71
CA GLY A 287 -0.93 0.98 1.41
C GLY A 287 -0.81 -0.01 0.25
N GLY A 288 -0.77 0.52 -0.97
CA GLY A 288 -0.33 -0.24 -2.15
C GLY A 288 1.16 0.03 -2.45
N ASP A 289 1.67 -0.53 -3.54
CA ASP A 289 3.10 -0.49 -3.91
C ASP A 289 3.67 0.94 -3.92
N GLY A 290 2.97 1.90 -4.55
CA GLY A 290 3.41 3.31 -4.54
C GLY A 290 3.48 3.96 -3.13
N SER A 291 2.62 3.56 -2.18
CA SER A 291 2.73 4.04 -0.79
C SER A 291 3.89 3.40 -0.03
N VAL A 292 4.20 2.14 -0.34
CA VAL A 292 5.37 1.43 0.21
C VAL A 292 6.66 2.03 -0.34
N GLY A 293 6.75 2.22 -1.65
CA GLY A 293 7.88 2.85 -2.32
C GLY A 293 8.16 4.27 -1.80
N TRP A 294 7.10 5.05 -1.54
CA TRP A 294 7.25 6.39 -0.94
C TRP A 294 7.93 6.33 0.45
N VAL A 295 7.43 5.47 1.35
CA VAL A 295 8.03 5.32 2.69
C VAL A 295 9.47 4.80 2.61
N ILE A 296 9.73 3.79 1.77
CA ILE A 296 11.07 3.23 1.54
C ILE A 296 12.04 4.31 1.03
N SER A 297 11.63 5.13 0.07
CA SER A 297 12.49 6.19 -0.45
C SER A 297 12.88 7.18 0.64
N ARG A 298 11.94 7.58 1.51
CA ARG A 298 12.22 8.50 2.61
C ARG A 298 13.08 7.88 3.71
N LEU A 299 12.91 6.58 3.97
CA LEU A 299 13.79 5.85 4.89
C LEU A 299 15.22 5.85 4.39
N ALA A 300 15.44 5.62 3.11
CA ALA A 300 16.77 5.56 2.56
C ALA A 300 17.43 6.94 2.38
N ASP A 301 16.65 8.01 2.30
CA ASP A 301 17.17 9.38 2.39
C ASP A 301 17.61 9.72 3.83
N PHE A 302 16.99 9.10 4.85
CA PHE A 302 17.20 9.40 6.26
C PHE A 302 18.27 8.52 6.92
N TYR A 303 18.29 7.22 6.60
CA TYR A 303 19.19 6.23 7.17
C TYR A 303 20.30 5.87 6.19
N GLN A 304 21.50 5.63 6.71
CA GLN A 304 22.64 5.19 5.91
C GLN A 304 22.74 3.66 5.90
N GLY A 305 22.83 3.08 4.71
CA GLY A 305 22.89 1.62 4.55
C GLY A 305 21.65 0.91 5.10
N LEU A 306 21.84 -0.27 5.71
CA LEU A 306 20.77 -1.12 6.25
C LEU A 306 20.38 -0.79 7.69
N SER A 307 20.68 0.41 8.18
CA SER A 307 20.35 0.81 9.56
C SER A 307 18.88 1.22 9.74
N ASN A 308 18.08 1.22 8.68
CA ASN A 308 16.68 1.60 8.75
C ASN A 308 15.84 0.55 9.53
N PRO A 309 14.77 0.98 10.24
CA PRO A 309 13.76 0.06 10.74
C PRO A 309 13.16 -0.77 9.61
N ALA A 310 13.10 -2.10 9.80
CA ALA A 310 12.62 -2.99 8.75
C ALA A 310 11.12 -2.78 8.44
N VAL A 311 10.76 -2.79 7.16
CA VAL A 311 9.43 -2.44 6.67
C VAL A 311 8.59 -3.68 6.32
N GLY A 312 7.46 -3.85 7.00
CA GLY A 312 6.41 -4.81 6.66
C GLY A 312 5.22 -4.14 5.95
N ILE A 313 4.44 -4.94 5.22
CA ILE A 313 3.36 -4.41 4.37
C ILE A 313 2.01 -4.97 4.79
N CYS A 314 1.02 -4.08 4.90
CA CYS A 314 -0.40 -4.41 4.98
C CYS A 314 -1.06 -3.99 3.65
N PRO A 315 -1.28 -4.92 2.70
CA PRO A 315 -1.60 -4.59 1.33
C PRO A 315 -3.03 -4.06 1.18
N LEU A 316 -3.13 -2.77 0.85
CA LEU A 316 -4.38 -2.07 0.51
C LEU A 316 -4.47 -1.75 -0.99
N GLY A 317 -3.44 -1.98 -1.79
CA GLY A 317 -3.45 -1.71 -3.24
C GLY A 317 -4.20 -2.76 -4.07
N THR A 318 -4.11 -2.65 -5.40
CA THR A 318 -4.67 -3.65 -6.35
C THR A 318 -3.60 -4.66 -6.83
N GLY A 319 -2.37 -4.21 -7.08
CA GLY A 319 -1.22 -5.04 -7.49
C GLY A 319 -0.64 -5.81 -6.30
N ASN A 320 -0.03 -5.06 -5.37
CA ASN A 320 0.58 -5.55 -4.14
C ASN A 320 1.68 -6.58 -4.40
N ASP A 321 2.49 -6.38 -5.43
CA ASP A 321 3.50 -7.33 -5.90
C ASP A 321 4.58 -7.59 -4.85
N LEU A 322 5.18 -6.53 -4.30
CA LEU A 322 6.16 -6.67 -3.20
C LEU A 322 5.58 -7.36 -1.97
N SER A 323 4.32 -7.06 -1.64
CA SER A 323 3.62 -7.71 -0.52
C SER A 323 3.47 -9.23 -0.73
N ARG A 324 3.24 -9.69 -1.96
CA ARG A 324 3.14 -11.12 -2.29
C ARG A 324 4.51 -11.79 -2.17
N VAL A 325 5.56 -11.17 -2.69
CA VAL A 325 6.94 -11.67 -2.64
C VAL A 325 7.42 -11.80 -1.20
N LEU A 326 7.05 -10.84 -0.34
CA LEU A 326 7.36 -10.85 1.09
C LEU A 326 6.38 -11.69 1.93
N ASN A 327 5.51 -12.50 1.31
CA ASN A 327 4.53 -13.37 1.96
C ASN A 327 3.46 -12.67 2.82
N TRP A 328 3.30 -11.35 2.72
CA TRP A 328 2.21 -10.63 3.41
C TRP A 328 0.85 -10.85 2.73
N GLY A 329 0.88 -11.33 1.49
CA GLY A 329 -0.29 -11.73 0.71
C GLY A 329 -0.82 -10.63 -0.20
N ALA A 330 -1.96 -10.92 -0.83
CA ALA A 330 -2.62 -10.03 -1.79
C ALA A 330 -3.44 -8.91 -1.12
N GLU A 331 -3.91 -9.17 0.10
CA GLU A 331 -4.95 -8.37 0.75
C GLU A 331 -4.76 -8.31 2.26
N CYS A 332 -4.95 -7.13 2.84
CA CYS A 332 -4.89 -6.95 4.29
C CYS A 332 -6.12 -7.54 4.96
N ASP A 333 -5.93 -8.46 5.89
CA ASP A 333 -6.99 -8.91 6.81
C ASP A 333 -7.34 -7.78 7.79
N THR A 334 -8.51 -7.17 7.59
CA THR A 334 -9.00 -6.04 8.40
C THR A 334 -9.71 -6.47 9.70
N THR A 335 -9.91 -7.78 9.89
CA THR A 335 -10.56 -8.36 11.06
C THR A 335 -9.54 -8.68 12.15
N HIS A 336 -8.40 -9.27 11.79
CA HIS A 336 -7.35 -9.68 12.74
C HIS A 336 -6.12 -8.75 12.74
N LEU A 337 -6.34 -7.43 12.81
CA LEU A 337 -5.25 -6.44 12.79
C LEU A 337 -4.20 -6.66 13.89
N LYS A 338 -4.60 -7.05 15.10
CA LYS A 338 -3.66 -7.33 16.22
C LYS A 338 -2.70 -8.47 15.88
N ARG A 339 -3.21 -9.57 15.31
CA ARG A 339 -2.40 -10.71 14.88
C ARG A 339 -1.39 -10.29 13.82
N ARG A 340 -1.81 -9.45 12.86
CA ARG A 340 -0.93 -8.92 11.82
C ARG A 340 0.21 -8.08 12.40
N LEU A 341 -0.09 -7.19 13.35
CA LEU A 341 0.93 -6.37 14.01
C LEU A 341 1.94 -7.22 14.80
N ILE A 342 1.48 -8.29 15.46
CA ILE A 342 2.36 -9.25 16.16
C ILE A 342 3.26 -9.98 15.17
N GLN A 343 2.73 -10.42 14.03
CA GLN A 343 3.53 -11.03 12.97
C GLN A 343 4.61 -10.08 12.46
N ILE A 344 4.30 -8.79 12.26
CA ILE A 344 5.28 -7.78 11.84
C ILE A 344 6.40 -7.62 12.87
N SER A 345 6.07 -7.63 14.17
CA SER A 345 7.09 -7.51 15.23
C SER A 345 8.09 -8.67 15.29
N THR A 346 7.74 -9.82 14.73
CA THR A 346 8.54 -11.06 14.79
C THR A 346 9.02 -11.54 13.42
N ALA A 347 8.71 -10.80 12.35
CA ALA A 347 8.99 -11.18 10.98
C ALA A 347 10.49 -11.16 10.67
N ARG A 348 10.87 -11.99 9.68
CA ARG A 348 12.26 -12.08 9.23
C ARG A 348 12.64 -10.83 8.46
N GLN A 349 13.82 -10.29 8.76
CA GLN A 349 14.36 -9.14 8.06
C GLN A 349 15.17 -9.57 6.83
N LEU A 350 15.02 -8.86 5.72
CA LEU A 350 15.74 -9.10 4.48
C LEU A 350 16.13 -7.76 3.83
N PRO A 351 17.29 -7.67 3.17
CA PRO A 351 17.60 -6.51 2.35
C PRO A 351 16.78 -6.53 1.06
N LEU A 352 16.32 -5.35 0.63
CA LEU A 352 15.68 -5.11 -0.66
C LEU A 352 16.50 -4.08 -1.44
N ASP A 353 16.90 -4.44 -2.64
CA ASP A 353 17.63 -3.58 -3.55
C ASP A 353 16.79 -2.41 -4.03
N ARG A 354 17.47 -1.28 -4.21
CA ARG A 354 16.91 -0.07 -4.81
C ARG A 354 17.68 0.26 -6.07
N TRP A 355 16.96 0.60 -7.13
CA TRP A 355 17.54 0.84 -8.44
C TRP A 355 17.31 2.28 -8.84
N ARG A 356 18.40 3.01 -9.09
CA ARG A 356 18.38 4.40 -9.54
C ARG A 356 18.21 4.44 -11.06
N VAL A 357 17.37 5.36 -11.53
CA VAL A 357 17.13 5.63 -12.95
C VAL A 357 17.60 7.05 -13.28
N GLU A 358 18.47 7.16 -14.27
CA GLU A 358 19.00 8.43 -14.78
C GLU A 358 18.75 8.53 -16.29
N LEU A 359 18.37 9.72 -16.74
CA LEU A 359 18.17 10.02 -18.16
C LEU A 359 19.37 10.81 -18.68
N GLU A 360 19.98 10.33 -19.76
CA GLU A 360 21.13 10.94 -20.43
C GLU A 360 20.76 11.31 -21.87
N VAL A 361 20.95 12.58 -22.22
CA VAL A 361 20.76 13.03 -23.61
C VAL A 361 21.87 12.44 -24.48
N ILE A 362 21.50 11.75 -25.56
CA ILE A 362 22.47 11.26 -26.53
C ILE A 362 22.82 12.46 -27.44
N ALA A 363 24.05 12.97 -27.32
CA ALA A 363 24.55 14.01 -28.21
C ALA A 363 24.72 13.43 -29.62
N ASN A 364 24.19 14.13 -30.63
CA ASN A 364 24.38 13.78 -32.04
C ASN A 364 25.83 14.07 -32.45
N ASN A 365 26.79 13.26 -32.02
CA ASN A 365 28.15 13.32 -32.54
C ASN A 365 28.17 12.62 -33.90
N THR A 366 28.41 13.39 -34.95
CA THR A 366 28.32 12.99 -36.37
C THR A 366 29.37 11.99 -36.85
N ASN A 367 30.17 11.36 -35.96
CA ASN A 367 31.35 10.58 -36.35
C ASN A 367 31.39 9.13 -35.83
N ASP A 368 30.35 8.64 -35.14
CA ASP A 368 30.31 7.22 -34.77
C ASP A 368 29.70 6.39 -35.90
N GLU A 369 30.52 5.56 -36.53
CA GLU A 369 30.12 4.62 -37.59
C GLU A 369 29.01 3.65 -37.13
N HIS A 370 28.74 3.52 -35.83
CA HIS A 370 27.61 2.76 -35.30
C HIS A 370 26.23 3.45 -35.42
N HIS A 371 26.18 4.78 -35.59
CA HIS A 371 24.93 5.48 -35.95
C HIS A 371 24.46 5.17 -37.38
N SER A 372 25.33 4.57 -38.22
CA SER A 372 24.98 4.17 -39.57
C SER A 372 24.19 2.85 -39.62
N ILE A 373 24.27 1.99 -38.60
CA ILE A 373 23.53 0.72 -38.59
C ILE A 373 22.04 0.95 -38.30
N VAL A 374 21.70 1.95 -37.47
CA VAL A 374 20.31 2.36 -37.25
C VAL A 374 19.74 3.15 -38.45
N LYS A 375 20.61 3.75 -39.28
CA LYS A 375 20.19 4.45 -40.51
C LYS A 375 20.11 3.56 -41.75
N ASN A 376 20.83 2.43 -41.81
CA ASN A 376 20.99 1.61 -43.03
C ASN A 376 20.12 0.33 -43.08
N GLN A 377 18.99 0.30 -42.38
CA GLN A 377 17.88 -0.60 -42.72
C GLN A 377 16.61 0.24 -42.87
N ASP A 378 16.42 0.85 -44.04
CA ASP A 378 15.17 1.42 -44.57
C ASP A 378 14.18 2.07 -43.57
N PHE A 379 14.68 2.76 -42.53
CA PHE A 379 13.88 3.62 -41.67
C PHE A 379 14.07 5.06 -42.13
N VAL A 380 13.35 5.41 -43.19
CA VAL A 380 13.32 6.76 -43.73
C VAL A 380 12.53 7.67 -42.76
N ALA A 381 13.27 8.45 -41.99
CA ALA A 381 12.85 9.76 -41.56
C ALA A 381 13.13 10.75 -42.71
N GLU A 382 12.19 10.90 -43.64
CA GLU A 382 12.17 12.03 -44.58
C GLU A 382 10.81 12.72 -44.54
N ASP A 383 10.91 14.04 -44.41
CA ASP A 383 9.91 15.08 -44.68
C ASP A 383 8.72 15.25 -43.74
N TYR A 384 9.03 15.83 -42.58
CA TYR A 384 8.14 16.72 -41.83
C TYR A 384 8.03 18.10 -42.53
N ASN A 385 7.55 18.13 -43.78
CA ASN A 385 6.92 19.28 -44.47
C ASN A 385 6.92 19.07 -45.99
N ASN A 386 5.94 18.34 -46.54
CA ASN A 386 5.35 18.80 -47.80
C ASN A 386 3.96 18.19 -48.05
N ASN A 387 3.03 19.06 -48.42
CA ASN A 387 1.69 18.71 -48.86
C ASN A 387 1.77 17.93 -50.17
N ASN A 388 1.51 16.61 -50.15
CA ASN A 388 0.78 15.97 -51.23
C ASN A 388 0.15 14.63 -50.79
N ASN A 389 -1.18 14.66 -50.80
CA ASN A 389 -2.09 13.57 -50.45
C ASN A 389 -1.99 12.40 -51.44
N ARG A 390 -1.59 11.22 -50.95
CA ARG A 390 -2.26 9.90 -51.14
C ARG A 390 -1.36 8.68 -50.90
N TYR A 391 -0.04 8.84 -50.72
CA TYR A 391 0.89 7.72 -50.48
C TYR A 391 1.55 7.67 -49.06
N SER A 392 1.34 8.67 -48.21
CA SER A 392 1.84 8.72 -46.80
C SER A 392 1.00 7.91 -45.80
N SER A 393 -0.21 7.48 -46.17
CA SER A 393 -1.15 6.82 -45.25
C SER A 393 -0.86 5.33 -45.00
N LEU A 394 -0.06 4.65 -45.84
CA LEU A 394 0.20 3.22 -45.69
C LEU A 394 1.37 2.89 -44.75
N HIS A 395 2.44 3.70 -44.70
CA HIS A 395 3.58 3.45 -43.79
C HIS A 395 3.29 3.82 -42.33
N THR A 396 2.47 4.85 -42.11
CA THR A 396 1.97 5.22 -40.77
C THR A 396 0.97 4.22 -40.19
N MET A 397 0.45 3.28 -40.98
CA MET A 397 -0.47 2.22 -40.51
C MET A 397 0.24 0.97 -39.93
N ASN A 398 1.54 0.82 -40.11
CA ASN A 398 2.28 -0.41 -39.76
C ASN A 398 3.02 -0.37 -38.40
N VAL A 399 2.81 0.69 -37.60
CA VAL A 399 3.43 0.86 -36.28
C VAL A 399 2.33 0.88 -35.21
N PRO A 400 2.50 0.23 -34.05
CA PRO A 400 1.49 0.21 -32.99
C PRO A 400 1.03 1.60 -32.58
N LYS A 401 -0.24 1.70 -32.18
CA LYS A 401 -0.89 2.97 -31.88
C LYS A 401 -0.12 3.81 -30.85
N PHE A 402 0.46 3.16 -29.84
CA PHE A 402 1.19 3.83 -28.77
C PHE A 402 2.56 4.40 -29.19
N ILE A 403 3.13 3.93 -30.29
CA ILE A 403 4.34 4.53 -30.89
C ILE A 403 3.95 5.68 -31.82
N ARG A 404 2.83 5.57 -32.53
CA ARG A 404 2.38 6.58 -33.49
C ARG A 404 1.81 7.85 -32.83
N GLU A 405 1.11 7.70 -31.71
CA GLU A 405 0.34 8.79 -31.09
C GLU A 405 1.13 9.51 -29.98
N THR A 406 2.30 10.06 -30.33
CA THR A 406 3.23 10.74 -29.42
C THR A 406 2.72 12.09 -28.88
N ASN A 407 1.79 12.74 -29.59
CA ASN A 407 1.27 14.08 -29.28
C ASN A 407 0.00 14.09 -28.43
N ARG A 408 -0.30 13.00 -27.72
CA ARG A 408 -1.50 12.95 -26.86
C ARG A 408 -1.38 13.94 -25.69
N PRO A 409 -2.46 14.67 -25.35
CA PRO A 409 -2.46 15.56 -24.19
C PRO A 409 -2.07 14.85 -22.89
N SER A 410 -2.40 13.56 -22.73
CA SER A 410 -1.95 12.81 -21.56
C SER A 410 -0.45 12.60 -21.51
N TYR A 411 0.22 12.42 -22.65
CA TYR A 411 1.67 12.19 -22.68
C TYR A 411 2.43 13.45 -22.24
N GLN A 412 1.90 14.63 -22.57
CA GLN A 412 2.44 15.93 -22.13
C GLN A 412 2.43 16.09 -20.60
N ASN A 413 1.46 15.50 -19.91
CA ASN A 413 1.34 15.55 -18.45
C ASN A 413 2.34 14.62 -17.73
N HIS A 414 2.96 13.71 -18.48
CA HIS A 414 3.76 12.61 -17.95
C HIS A 414 5.21 12.62 -18.47
N THR A 415 5.75 13.79 -18.83
CA THR A 415 7.08 13.95 -19.46
C THR A 415 8.26 13.90 -18.49
N LYS A 416 8.00 13.77 -17.18
CA LYS A 416 9.03 13.72 -16.15
C LYS A 416 9.07 12.34 -15.52
N LEU A 417 10.28 11.92 -15.17
CA LEU A 417 10.50 10.71 -14.39
C LEU A 417 9.71 10.83 -13.06
N PRO A 418 8.80 9.88 -12.75
CA PRO A 418 7.92 9.99 -11.58
C PRO A 418 8.70 9.86 -10.27
N ASN A 419 9.80 9.11 -10.28
CA ASN A 419 10.73 8.98 -9.17
C ASN A 419 12.12 8.59 -9.69
N SER A 420 13.19 8.98 -9.00
CA SER A 420 14.55 8.60 -9.40
C SER A 420 14.91 7.14 -9.08
N TYR A 421 14.00 6.41 -8.40
CA TYR A 421 14.24 5.04 -7.96
C TYR A 421 13.02 4.16 -8.14
N PHE A 422 13.26 2.87 -8.37
CA PHE A 422 12.26 1.81 -8.28
C PHE A 422 12.75 0.65 -7.39
N ILE A 423 11.79 -0.14 -6.92
CA ILE A 423 12.03 -1.32 -6.08
C ILE A 423 11.40 -2.60 -6.62
N ASP A 424 10.37 -2.50 -7.47
CA ASP A 424 9.69 -3.66 -8.01
C ASP A 424 10.17 -3.92 -9.44
N TYR A 425 9.73 -3.10 -10.41
CA TYR A 425 10.08 -3.27 -11.81
C TYR A 425 9.79 -2.02 -12.66
N MET A 426 10.45 -1.96 -13.81
CA MET A 426 10.28 -0.99 -14.88
C MET A 426 9.95 -1.73 -16.18
N SER A 427 9.02 -1.22 -16.99
CA SER A 427 8.69 -1.85 -18.28
C SER A 427 8.49 -0.83 -19.41
N PHE A 428 8.68 -1.32 -20.64
CA PHE A 428 8.69 -0.54 -21.87
C PHE A 428 7.77 -1.17 -22.91
N GLY A 429 7.21 -0.34 -23.80
CA GLY A 429 6.39 -0.82 -24.91
C GLY A 429 4.93 -1.05 -24.51
N LEU A 430 4.38 -2.21 -24.90
CA LEU A 430 2.94 -2.47 -24.81
C LEU A 430 2.39 -2.38 -23.37
N ASP A 431 3.03 -2.99 -22.38
CA ASP A 431 2.58 -2.90 -20.98
C ASP A 431 2.48 -1.45 -20.49
N ALA A 432 3.55 -0.67 -20.68
CA ALA A 432 3.60 0.73 -20.28
C ALA A 432 2.50 1.56 -20.96
N ALA A 433 2.18 1.26 -22.23
CA ALA A 433 1.07 1.90 -22.94
C ALA A 433 -0.30 1.58 -22.31
N VAL A 434 -0.53 0.33 -21.89
CA VAL A 434 -1.75 -0.09 -21.20
C VAL A 434 -1.86 0.57 -19.82
N ILE A 435 -0.76 0.65 -19.07
CA ILE A 435 -0.71 1.29 -17.76
C ILE A 435 -1.00 2.79 -17.88
N LEU A 436 -0.53 3.46 -18.92
CA LEU A 436 -0.84 4.87 -19.17
C LEU A 436 -2.33 5.10 -19.44
N GLU A 437 -2.96 4.27 -20.27
CA GLU A 437 -4.41 4.33 -20.51
C GLU A 437 -5.23 4.09 -19.23
N PHE A 438 -4.77 3.14 -18.40
CA PHE A 438 -5.37 2.87 -17.10
C PHE A 438 -5.23 4.05 -16.14
N HIS A 439 -4.04 4.65 -16.06
CA HIS A 439 -3.75 5.81 -15.22
C HIS A 439 -4.58 7.03 -15.64
N ASP A 440 -4.59 7.38 -16.93
CA ASP A 440 -5.40 8.48 -17.48
C ASP A 440 -6.88 8.33 -17.13
N ARG A 441 -7.41 7.11 -17.29
CA ARG A 441 -8.80 6.81 -16.94
C ARG A 441 -9.04 6.93 -15.44
N ARG A 442 -8.08 6.54 -14.60
CA ARG A 442 -8.14 6.67 -13.14
C ARG A 442 -8.13 8.12 -12.68
N THR A 443 -7.31 8.95 -13.31
CA THR A 443 -7.22 10.38 -13.03
C THR A 443 -8.51 11.10 -13.45
N ARG A 444 -9.07 10.74 -14.61
CA ARG A 444 -10.27 11.40 -15.15
C ARG A 444 -11.59 10.91 -14.52
N LYS A 445 -11.65 9.66 -14.05
CA LYS A 445 -12.87 9.02 -13.50
C LYS A 445 -12.57 8.22 -12.22
N PRO A 446 -12.07 8.86 -11.15
CA PRO A 446 -11.65 8.17 -9.93
C PRO A 446 -12.78 7.39 -9.24
N GLU A 447 -14.04 7.79 -9.42
CA GLU A 447 -15.24 7.13 -8.89
C GLU A 447 -15.43 5.70 -9.42
N LYS A 448 -14.83 5.37 -10.56
CA LYS A 448 -14.84 4.01 -11.12
C LYS A 448 -13.83 3.07 -10.44
N PHE A 449 -12.84 3.62 -9.74
CA PHE A 449 -11.71 2.87 -9.19
C PHE A 449 -11.88 2.58 -7.70
N THR A 450 -13.08 2.12 -7.34
CA THR A 450 -13.53 1.95 -5.96
C THR A 450 -13.33 0.55 -5.40
N SER A 451 -12.95 -0.43 -6.23
CA SER A 451 -12.72 -1.80 -5.77
C SER A 451 -11.66 -2.49 -6.63
N ARG A 452 -10.88 -3.38 -6.03
CA ARG A 452 -9.80 -4.11 -6.72
C ARG A 452 -10.29 -4.92 -7.92
N LEU A 453 -11.43 -5.62 -7.79
CA LEU A 453 -11.99 -6.39 -8.90
C LEU A 453 -12.37 -5.49 -10.09
N LYS A 454 -13.04 -4.36 -9.82
CA LYS A 454 -13.34 -3.36 -10.86
C LYS A 454 -12.07 -2.79 -11.48
N ASN A 455 -11.05 -2.50 -10.67
CA ASN A 455 -9.77 -1.99 -11.16
C ASN A 455 -9.12 -3.00 -12.12
N LYS A 456 -9.04 -4.28 -11.75
CA LYS A 456 -8.50 -5.33 -12.62
C LYS A 456 -9.29 -5.45 -13.94
N LEU A 457 -10.62 -5.40 -13.88
CA LEU A 457 -11.47 -5.42 -15.09
C LEU A 457 -11.25 -4.18 -15.97
N ILE A 458 -11.06 -3.00 -15.39
CA ILE A 458 -10.73 -1.80 -16.15
C ILE A 458 -9.37 -1.95 -16.83
N TYR A 459 -8.36 -2.46 -16.14
CA TYR A 459 -7.03 -2.72 -16.72
C TYR A 459 -7.12 -3.64 -17.94
N ILE A 460 -7.83 -4.78 -17.82
CA ILE A 460 -8.11 -5.69 -18.94
C ILE A 460 -8.79 -4.95 -20.09
N ASN A 461 -9.79 -4.10 -19.79
CA ASN A 461 -10.50 -3.33 -20.80
C ASN A 461 -9.60 -2.31 -21.53
N GLU A 462 -8.62 -1.72 -20.84
CA GLU A 462 -7.64 -0.84 -21.48
C GLU A 462 -6.69 -1.64 -22.38
N GLY A 463 -6.22 -2.82 -21.94
CA GLY A 463 -5.40 -3.72 -22.74
C GLY A 463 -6.07 -4.16 -24.06
N ARG A 464 -7.39 -4.37 -24.05
CA ARG A 464 -8.18 -4.74 -25.24
C ARG A 464 -8.07 -3.75 -26.40
N LYS A 465 -7.72 -2.48 -26.13
CA LYS A 465 -7.52 -1.45 -27.17
C LYS A 465 -6.41 -1.81 -28.16
N TYR A 466 -5.46 -2.64 -27.74
CA TYR A 466 -4.28 -3.00 -28.53
C TYR A 466 -4.37 -4.41 -29.13
N VAL A 467 -5.42 -5.19 -28.86
CA VAL A 467 -5.57 -6.54 -29.42
C VAL A 467 -5.63 -6.51 -30.95
N GLY A 468 -6.29 -5.51 -31.54
CA GLY A 468 -6.34 -5.31 -32.99
C GLY A 468 -4.96 -5.05 -33.60
N ASP A 469 -4.11 -4.32 -32.88
CA ASP A 469 -2.74 -3.98 -33.28
C ASP A 469 -1.84 -5.23 -33.35
N PHE A 470 -2.20 -6.36 -32.74
CA PHE A 470 -1.37 -7.58 -32.76
C PHE A 470 -2.06 -8.81 -33.37
N ALA A 471 -3.37 -8.72 -33.67
CA ALA A 471 -4.14 -9.77 -34.33
C ALA A 471 -4.01 -9.74 -35.87
N MET A 472 -3.72 -8.58 -36.47
CA MET A 472 -3.59 -8.44 -37.92
C MET A 472 -2.20 -8.89 -38.41
N GLY A 473 -2.15 -9.76 -39.43
CA GLY A 473 -0.96 -10.51 -39.84
C GLY A 473 0.28 -9.70 -40.27
N PHE A 474 0.15 -8.40 -40.53
CA PHE A 474 1.28 -7.50 -40.83
C PHE A 474 1.95 -6.93 -39.57
N MET A 475 1.22 -6.78 -38.46
CA MET A 475 1.75 -6.24 -37.19
C MET A 475 2.38 -7.32 -36.30
N ARG A 476 2.20 -8.61 -36.63
CA ARG A 476 2.97 -9.73 -36.04
C ARG A 476 4.49 -9.61 -36.22
N ARG A 477 4.95 -8.70 -37.09
CA ARG A 477 6.37 -8.43 -37.37
C ARG A 477 6.93 -7.24 -36.61
N TRP A 478 6.12 -6.48 -35.89
CA TRP A 478 6.64 -5.36 -35.11
C TRP A 478 7.45 -5.91 -33.92
N ASP A 479 8.65 -5.36 -33.72
CA ASP A 479 9.57 -5.80 -32.69
C ASP A 479 10.13 -4.58 -31.96
N LEU A 480 10.07 -4.62 -30.63
CA LEU A 480 10.62 -3.60 -29.76
C LEU A 480 12.13 -3.44 -29.94
N SER A 481 12.83 -4.49 -30.37
CA SER A 481 14.29 -4.46 -30.63
C SER A 481 14.69 -3.43 -31.69
N GLY A 482 13.77 -3.04 -32.60
CA GLY A 482 14.02 -2.00 -33.59
C GLY A 482 14.04 -0.57 -33.03
N TYR A 483 13.61 -0.39 -31.78
CA TYR A 483 13.44 0.92 -31.14
C TYR A 483 14.31 1.10 -29.89
N ILE A 484 14.84 0.00 -29.37
CA ILE A 484 15.62 -0.05 -28.13
C ILE A 484 16.96 -0.73 -28.38
N ARG A 485 18.06 -0.08 -27.99
CA ARG A 485 19.35 -0.74 -27.79
C ARG A 485 19.49 -1.13 -26.32
N LEU A 486 19.60 -2.42 -26.04
CA LEU A 486 19.70 -2.98 -24.70
C LEU A 486 21.16 -3.37 -24.38
N ILE A 487 21.74 -2.76 -23.36
CA ILE A 487 23.09 -3.06 -22.88
C ILE A 487 23.00 -3.43 -21.41
N CYS A 488 23.46 -4.63 -21.06
CA CYS A 488 23.46 -5.14 -19.69
C CYS A 488 24.89 -5.54 -19.32
N ASP A 489 25.42 -5.00 -18.22
CA ASP A 489 26.82 -5.22 -17.81
C ASP A 489 27.81 -5.08 -18.99
N ASP A 490 27.67 -3.99 -19.76
CA ASP A 490 28.47 -3.64 -20.94
C ASP A 490 28.35 -4.60 -22.14
N VAL A 491 27.44 -5.57 -22.09
CA VAL A 491 27.13 -6.50 -23.19
C VAL A 491 25.84 -6.11 -23.89
N ASN A 492 25.87 -6.03 -25.22
CA ASN A 492 24.69 -5.71 -26.02
C ASN A 492 23.78 -6.94 -26.19
N PHE A 493 22.57 -6.88 -25.63
CA PHE A 493 21.55 -7.93 -25.69
C PHE A 493 20.39 -7.61 -26.65
N THR A 494 20.50 -6.57 -27.48
CA THR A 494 19.40 -6.12 -28.36
C THR A 494 18.83 -7.24 -29.22
N ASN A 495 19.68 -8.08 -29.82
CA ASN A 495 19.25 -9.20 -30.66
C ASN A 495 18.56 -10.34 -29.89
N SER A 496 18.67 -10.36 -28.56
CA SER A 496 17.97 -11.34 -27.71
C SER A 496 16.49 -10.99 -27.54
N MET A 497 16.07 -9.76 -27.88
CA MET A 497 14.69 -9.28 -27.75
C MET A 497 13.78 -9.65 -28.93
N HIS A 498 14.09 -10.70 -29.70
CA HIS A 498 13.29 -11.10 -30.85
C HIS A 498 11.79 -11.31 -30.53
N ASN A 499 10.92 -10.77 -31.37
CA ASN A 499 9.44 -10.75 -31.25
C ASN A 499 8.92 -10.13 -29.93
N CYS A 500 9.74 -9.34 -29.23
CA CYS A 500 9.33 -8.75 -27.96
C CYS A 500 8.46 -7.52 -28.22
N HIS A 501 7.34 -7.46 -27.50
CA HIS A 501 6.41 -6.33 -27.53
C HIS A 501 6.47 -5.50 -26.24
N THR A 502 7.03 -6.10 -25.19
CA THR A 502 7.29 -5.47 -23.90
C THR A 502 8.65 -5.94 -23.40
N LEU A 503 9.45 -5.00 -22.89
CA LEU A 503 10.67 -5.29 -22.14
C LEU A 503 10.39 -5.00 -20.68
N VAL A 504 10.77 -5.91 -19.78
CA VAL A 504 10.65 -5.75 -18.33
C VAL A 504 12.02 -5.89 -17.70
N VAL A 505 12.32 -4.95 -16.81
CA VAL A 505 13.48 -4.91 -15.94
C VAL A 505 12.96 -5.04 -14.50
N SER A 506 13.17 -6.19 -13.87
CA SER A 506 12.53 -6.54 -12.60
C SER A 506 13.55 -6.85 -11.50
N ASN A 507 13.29 -6.31 -10.32
CA ASN A 507 14.02 -6.64 -9.10
C ASN A 507 13.34 -7.80 -8.35
N ILE A 508 12.01 -7.86 -8.37
CA ILE A 508 11.24 -8.86 -7.63
C ILE A 508 10.69 -9.97 -8.54
N PRO A 509 10.51 -11.21 -8.03
CA PRO A 509 9.90 -12.31 -8.77
C PRO A 509 8.37 -12.24 -8.80
N SER A 510 7.82 -11.05 -9.04
CA SER A 510 6.39 -10.79 -9.19
C SER A 510 6.18 -9.65 -10.16
N TYR A 511 5.18 -9.79 -11.04
CA TYR A 511 4.84 -8.85 -12.08
C TYR A 511 3.32 -8.85 -12.29
N GLU A 512 2.73 -7.72 -12.68
CA GLU A 512 1.29 -7.58 -12.96
C GLU A 512 0.38 -8.22 -11.90
N ALA A 513 0.39 -7.68 -10.68
CA ALA A 513 -0.52 -8.09 -9.61
C ALA A 513 -0.39 -9.56 -9.17
N GLY A 514 0.85 -10.06 -9.12
CA GLY A 514 1.20 -11.34 -8.52
C GLY A 514 1.54 -12.46 -9.50
N THR A 515 1.69 -12.19 -10.79
CA THR A 515 2.17 -13.22 -11.72
C THR A 515 3.66 -13.44 -11.51
N ASN A 516 4.11 -14.70 -11.64
CA ASN A 516 5.51 -15.04 -11.58
C ASN A 516 6.00 -15.32 -13.01
N PRO A 517 6.90 -14.50 -13.57
CA PRO A 517 7.44 -14.70 -14.91
C PRO A 517 8.11 -16.07 -15.11
N TRP A 518 8.54 -16.72 -14.02
CA TRP A 518 9.20 -18.03 -14.00
C TRP A 518 8.25 -19.18 -13.60
N GLY A 519 6.98 -18.88 -13.31
CA GLY A 519 5.97 -19.78 -12.75
C GLY A 519 6.26 -20.26 -11.33
N GLU A 520 5.43 -21.18 -10.82
CA GLU A 520 5.61 -21.73 -9.48
C GLU A 520 6.93 -22.51 -9.40
N SER A 521 7.94 -21.94 -8.74
CA SER A 521 8.95 -22.77 -8.08
C SER A 521 8.25 -23.48 -6.92
N PRO A 522 8.48 -24.79 -6.68
CA PRO A 522 7.71 -25.56 -5.72
C PRO A 522 7.86 -24.97 -4.33
N ILE A 523 6.79 -24.32 -3.86
CA ILE A 523 6.53 -24.22 -2.44
C ILE A 523 6.12 -25.63 -2.02
N PHE A 524 6.80 -26.17 -1.00
CA PHE A 524 6.55 -27.48 -0.40
C PHE A 524 5.06 -27.87 -0.39
N PRO A 525 4.69 -29.10 -0.79
CA PRO A 525 3.30 -29.49 -0.93
C PRO A 525 2.61 -29.54 0.44
N MET A 526 1.60 -28.68 0.65
CA MET A 526 0.52 -29.02 1.56
C MET A 526 -0.56 -29.73 0.75
N ALA A 527 -0.66 -31.05 0.98
CA ALA A 527 -1.77 -31.96 0.70
C ALA A 527 -2.66 -31.58 -0.52
N THR A 528 -2.34 -32.18 -1.66
CA THR A 528 -3.23 -32.38 -2.80
C THR A 528 -4.55 -33.02 -2.39
N THR A 529 -5.67 -32.33 -2.59
CA THR A 529 -6.90 -32.97 -3.06
C THR A 529 -6.94 -32.82 -4.58
N ASN A 530 -6.60 -33.91 -5.26
CA ASN A 530 -6.64 -34.01 -6.72
C ASN A 530 -8.07 -33.86 -7.23
N LEU A 531 -8.34 -32.78 -7.97
CA LEU A 531 -9.34 -32.77 -9.03
C LEU A 531 -8.58 -32.69 -10.35
N ILE A 532 -8.27 -33.86 -10.91
CA ILE A 532 -7.75 -34.00 -12.26
C ILE A 532 -8.92 -33.68 -13.21
N PHE A 533 -8.88 -32.51 -13.85
CA PHE A 533 -9.63 -32.26 -15.07
C PHE A 533 -8.79 -32.76 -16.24
N ASP A 534 -9.07 -33.98 -16.69
CA ASP A 534 -8.43 -34.56 -17.86
C ASP A 534 -8.96 -33.91 -19.15
N LYS A 535 -8.02 -33.46 -20.00
CA LYS A 535 -8.27 -32.81 -21.29
C LYS A 535 -8.47 -33.88 -22.38
N THR A 536 -9.51 -34.68 -22.26
CA THR A 536 -9.84 -35.68 -23.30
C THR A 536 -11.34 -35.88 -23.55
N SER A 537 -12.19 -34.97 -23.06
CA SER A 537 -13.65 -35.02 -23.30
C SER A 537 -14.14 -33.84 -24.14
N MET A 538 -13.82 -33.82 -25.44
CA MET A 538 -14.58 -33.04 -26.42
C MET A 538 -14.68 -33.66 -27.81
N ASN A 539 -14.48 -34.98 -27.96
CA ASN A 539 -14.75 -35.68 -29.22
C ASN A 539 -15.06 -37.17 -28.99
N ALA A 540 -16.30 -37.50 -28.62
CA ALA A 540 -16.89 -38.84 -28.83
C ALA A 540 -18.37 -38.86 -28.43
N LEU A 541 -19.21 -38.08 -29.11
CA LEU A 541 -20.63 -38.39 -29.23
C LEU A 541 -20.82 -39.10 -30.56
N LYS A 542 -20.69 -40.43 -30.56
CA LYS A 542 -21.22 -41.35 -31.60
C LYS A 542 -21.08 -42.81 -31.12
N LEU A 543 -22.23 -43.40 -30.79
CA LEU A 543 -22.65 -44.79 -31.03
C LEU A 543 -21.57 -45.90 -31.03
N ASN A 544 -21.57 -46.80 -30.03
CA ASN A 544 -22.28 -48.09 -30.12
C ASN A 544 -22.01 -49.03 -28.92
N LYS A 545 -23.04 -49.82 -28.65
CA LYS A 545 -23.19 -50.99 -27.76
C LYS A 545 -22.04 -52.03 -27.80
N ASN A 546 -21.65 -52.58 -26.65
CA ASN A 546 -21.95 -53.96 -26.18
C ASN A 546 -21.09 -54.35 -24.95
N GLU A 547 -21.61 -55.35 -24.23
CA GLU A 547 -21.14 -56.15 -23.07
C GLU A 547 -19.63 -56.54 -23.13
N ASP A 548 -18.88 -56.96 -22.10
CA ASP A 548 -19.21 -57.85 -20.97
C ASP A 548 -18.07 -57.87 -19.89
N ARG A 549 -18.36 -58.51 -18.76
CA ARG A 549 -17.63 -58.90 -17.51
C ARG A 549 -16.08 -59.00 -17.43
N GLY A 550 -15.54 -58.70 -16.22
CA GLY A 550 -14.44 -59.46 -15.60
C GLY A 550 -13.42 -58.68 -14.73
N GLU A 551 -13.54 -58.77 -13.39
CA GLU A 551 -12.43 -58.69 -12.42
C GLU A 551 -11.56 -59.98 -12.49
N PRO A 552 -10.31 -60.10 -11.94
CA PRO A 552 -9.80 -59.47 -10.70
C PRO A 552 -8.29 -59.08 -10.64
N ASN A 553 -7.91 -58.45 -9.51
CA ASN A 553 -6.54 -58.24 -8.98
C ASN A 553 -6.06 -59.53 -8.24
N PRO A 554 -4.85 -59.67 -7.60
CA PRO A 554 -3.69 -58.76 -7.41
C PRO A 554 -2.28 -59.45 -7.45
N SER A 555 -1.25 -58.75 -6.93
CA SER A 555 0.15 -59.14 -6.56
C SER A 555 1.23 -58.60 -7.54
N VAL A 556 2.33 -57.95 -7.14
CA VAL A 556 3.43 -58.42 -6.26
C VAL A 556 4.36 -57.24 -5.84
N HIS A 557 4.83 -57.30 -4.58
CA HIS A 557 6.04 -56.80 -3.90
C HIS A 557 6.86 -55.57 -4.35
N LEU A 558 7.09 -54.70 -3.35
CA LEU A 558 8.23 -53.79 -3.20
C LEU A 558 9.55 -54.57 -2.96
N HIS A 559 10.63 -54.16 -3.62
CA HIS A 559 11.99 -54.25 -3.08
C HIS A 559 12.86 -53.05 -3.51
N ASN A 560 13.62 -52.56 -2.52
CA ASN A 560 14.63 -51.51 -2.58
C ASN A 560 15.78 -51.84 -3.55
N ILE A 561 16.33 -50.81 -4.21
CA ILE A 561 17.73 -50.79 -4.67
C ILE A 561 18.31 -49.40 -4.40
N GLU A 562 19.31 -49.37 -3.50
CA GLU A 562 20.28 -48.28 -3.34
C GLU A 562 21.38 -48.38 -4.41
N GLU A 563 21.84 -47.20 -4.81
CA GLU A 563 23.13 -46.77 -5.38
C GLU A 563 24.11 -47.81 -5.98
N ALA A 564 24.44 -47.58 -7.26
CA ALA A 564 25.81 -47.66 -7.74
C ALA A 564 26.05 -46.68 -8.90
N SER A 565 27.15 -45.97 -8.77
CA SER A 565 27.69 -44.93 -9.64
C SER A 565 28.23 -45.46 -10.97
N SER A 566 28.02 -44.68 -12.04
CA SER A 566 28.93 -44.66 -13.20
C SER A 566 28.88 -43.29 -13.86
N GLU A 567 30.02 -42.62 -13.83
CA GLU A 567 30.30 -41.33 -14.48
C GLU A 567 30.05 -41.43 -15.99
N VAL A 568 29.18 -40.57 -16.50
CA VAL A 568 29.13 -40.26 -17.93
C VAL A 568 29.59 -38.81 -18.07
N THR A 569 30.85 -38.64 -18.42
CA THR A 569 31.43 -37.35 -18.80
C THR A 569 30.86 -36.94 -20.16
N ILE A 570 29.73 -36.25 -20.16
CA ILE A 570 29.26 -35.54 -21.35
C ILE A 570 30.04 -34.22 -21.42
N ILE A 571 30.96 -34.15 -22.37
CA ILE A 571 31.65 -32.91 -22.76
C ILE A 571 30.58 -31.98 -23.36
N GLN A 572 29.93 -31.16 -22.52
CA GLN A 572 29.10 -30.06 -22.99
C GLN A 572 29.98 -28.86 -23.30
N SER A 573 29.86 -28.40 -24.55
CA SER A 573 30.40 -27.16 -25.07
C SER A 573 30.14 -25.98 -24.12
N LYS A 574 31.20 -25.26 -23.74
CA LYS A 574 31.11 -23.93 -23.14
C LYS A 574 30.31 -23.00 -24.08
N THR A 575 29.10 -22.59 -23.66
CA THR A 575 28.47 -21.26 -23.84
C THR A 575 26.98 -21.31 -23.49
N LYS A 576 26.65 -21.19 -22.20
CA LYS A 576 25.42 -20.57 -21.70
C LYS A 576 25.70 -20.17 -20.26
N THR A 577 25.85 -18.88 -19.99
CA THR A 577 25.90 -18.37 -18.62
C THR A 577 24.62 -18.84 -17.93
N GLU A 578 24.74 -19.70 -16.91
CA GLU A 578 23.57 -20.15 -16.15
C GLU A 578 22.96 -18.92 -15.46
N ILE A 579 21.79 -18.49 -15.93
CA ILE A 579 21.09 -17.36 -15.34
C ILE A 579 20.56 -17.81 -13.97
N GLY A 580 21.09 -17.21 -12.90
CA GLY A 580 20.81 -17.58 -11.50
C GLY A 580 19.35 -17.41 -11.09
N ARG A 581 18.99 -17.85 -9.88
CA ARG A 581 17.64 -17.64 -9.32
C ARG A 581 17.45 -16.17 -8.96
N GLN A 582 16.34 -15.56 -9.42
CA GLN A 582 15.99 -14.17 -9.08
C GLN A 582 15.88 -13.97 -7.55
N ASN A 583 16.51 -12.91 -7.07
CA ASN A 583 16.50 -12.51 -5.66
C ASN A 583 16.54 -10.98 -5.55
N PHE A 584 15.57 -10.38 -4.88
CA PHE A 584 15.41 -8.93 -4.76
C PHE A 584 16.46 -8.22 -3.88
N GLY A 585 17.45 -8.95 -3.37
CA GLY A 585 18.52 -8.45 -2.52
C GLY A 585 19.92 -8.91 -2.96
N ASP A 586 20.06 -9.45 -4.18
CA ASP A 586 21.33 -9.95 -4.74
C ASP A 586 22.11 -8.91 -5.56
N GLN A 587 21.63 -7.67 -5.60
CA GLN A 587 22.17 -6.54 -6.36
C GLN A 587 22.14 -6.79 -7.87
N LYS A 588 21.18 -7.58 -8.35
CA LYS A 588 20.96 -7.82 -9.78
C LYS A 588 19.50 -7.59 -10.17
N LEU A 589 19.32 -7.29 -11.45
CA LEU A 589 18.03 -7.16 -12.12
C LEU A 589 17.85 -8.31 -13.10
N GLU A 590 16.62 -8.81 -13.16
CA GLU A 590 16.15 -9.69 -14.22
C GLU A 590 15.66 -8.88 -15.39
N VAL A 591 16.15 -9.20 -16.59
CA VAL A 591 15.69 -8.60 -17.84
C VAL A 591 15.00 -9.66 -18.66
N PHE A 592 13.74 -9.42 -19.02
CA PHE A 592 12.94 -10.35 -19.82
C PHE A 592 12.01 -9.64 -20.79
N GLY A 593 11.71 -10.30 -21.90
CA GLY A 593 10.81 -9.82 -22.94
C GLY A 593 9.49 -10.58 -22.94
N LEU A 594 8.40 -9.91 -23.28
CA LEU A 594 7.06 -10.48 -23.43
C LEU A 594 6.53 -10.20 -24.83
N THR A 595 5.91 -11.20 -25.45
CA THR A 595 5.03 -10.97 -26.60
C THR A 595 3.69 -10.37 -26.15
N ALA A 596 2.90 -9.82 -27.09
CA ALA A 596 1.54 -9.40 -26.78
C ALA A 596 0.66 -10.56 -26.26
N THR A 597 0.93 -11.79 -26.72
CA THR A 597 0.24 -13.00 -26.24
C THR A 597 0.67 -13.36 -24.82
N ASP A 598 1.97 -13.30 -24.52
CA ASP A 598 2.47 -13.57 -23.16
C ASP A 598 1.85 -12.59 -22.18
N LEU A 599 1.88 -11.29 -22.50
CA LEU A 599 1.27 -10.24 -21.69
C LEU A 599 -0.23 -10.49 -21.46
N GLY A 600 -0.98 -10.79 -22.53
CA GLY A 600 -2.42 -11.02 -22.44
C GLY A 600 -2.83 -12.28 -21.66
N LEU A 601 -1.93 -13.25 -21.53
CA LEU A 601 -2.19 -14.56 -20.91
C LEU A 601 -1.27 -14.87 -19.72
N ILE A 602 -0.52 -13.88 -19.21
CA ILE A 602 0.45 -14.09 -18.13
C ILE A 602 -0.22 -14.59 -16.84
N HIS A 603 -1.45 -14.14 -16.57
CA HIS A 603 -2.27 -14.60 -15.45
C HIS A 603 -2.73 -16.06 -15.54
N VAL A 604 -2.65 -16.69 -16.72
CA VAL A 604 -2.96 -18.12 -16.91
C VAL A 604 -1.70 -18.96 -17.16
N GLY A 605 -0.52 -18.42 -16.83
CA GLY A 605 0.74 -19.15 -16.79
C GLY A 605 1.63 -19.02 -18.02
N PHE A 606 1.28 -18.16 -18.98
CA PHE A 606 2.20 -17.79 -20.06
C PHE A 606 3.40 -17.02 -19.51
N ARG A 607 4.54 -17.14 -20.19
CA ARG A 607 5.83 -16.64 -19.70
C ARG A 607 6.59 -15.96 -20.81
N GLY A 608 7.32 -14.91 -20.44
CA GLY A 608 8.24 -14.24 -21.34
C GLY A 608 9.54 -15.01 -21.54
N ILE A 609 10.39 -14.42 -22.38
CA ILE A 609 11.75 -14.90 -22.63
C ILE A 609 12.68 -14.21 -21.63
N ARG A 610 13.32 -15.00 -20.78
CA ARG A 610 14.40 -14.50 -19.90
C ARG A 610 15.62 -14.15 -20.74
N ILE A 611 15.97 -12.87 -20.81
CA ILE A 611 17.07 -12.37 -21.64
C ILE A 611 18.39 -12.50 -20.87
N THR A 612 18.47 -11.90 -19.69
CA THR A 612 19.69 -11.92 -18.87
C THR A 612 19.40 -11.55 -17.41
N GLN A 613 20.43 -11.65 -16.56
CA GLN A 613 20.49 -11.08 -15.22
C GLN A 613 21.74 -10.18 -15.16
N CYS A 614 21.60 -8.94 -14.69
CA CYS A 614 22.70 -7.97 -14.72
C CYS A 614 22.74 -7.04 -13.51
N SER A 615 23.89 -6.44 -13.24
CA SER A 615 24.11 -5.51 -12.11
C SER A 615 23.93 -4.04 -12.50
N GLN A 616 23.99 -3.74 -13.80
CA GLN A 616 23.68 -2.43 -14.37
C GLN A 616 23.11 -2.56 -15.78
N LEU A 617 22.32 -1.55 -16.16
CA LEU A 617 21.66 -1.52 -17.46
C LEU A 617 21.79 -0.14 -18.10
N ARG A 618 21.97 -0.13 -19.42
CA ARG A 618 21.77 1.04 -20.27
C ARG A 618 20.80 0.68 -21.40
N ILE A 619 19.71 1.42 -21.47
CA ILE A 619 18.69 1.32 -22.52
C ILE A 619 18.75 2.59 -23.36
N GLU A 620 19.05 2.48 -24.64
CA GLU A 620 19.00 3.64 -25.55
C GLU A 620 17.72 3.58 -26.38
N LEU A 621 16.94 4.66 -26.32
CA LEU A 621 15.70 4.81 -27.06
C LEU A 621 15.97 5.63 -28.32
N ALA A 622 15.66 5.04 -29.48
CA ALA A 622 15.73 5.74 -30.76
C ALA A 622 14.48 6.58 -31.05
N THR A 623 13.34 6.17 -30.50
CA THR A 623 12.05 6.85 -30.67
C THR A 623 11.41 7.15 -29.32
N PRO A 624 10.62 8.23 -29.22
CA PRO A 624 9.87 8.51 -28.01
C PRO A 624 8.97 7.33 -27.61
N MET A 625 8.88 7.02 -26.32
CA MET A 625 8.17 5.83 -25.86
C MET A 625 7.56 6.02 -24.47
N THR A 626 6.43 5.34 -24.26
CA THR A 626 5.83 5.19 -22.94
C THR A 626 6.59 4.14 -22.14
N VAL A 627 6.83 4.48 -20.88
CA VAL A 627 7.53 3.66 -19.90
C VAL A 627 6.72 3.70 -18.62
N GLN A 628 6.82 2.67 -17.79
CA GLN A 628 6.25 2.69 -16.45
C GLN A 628 7.29 2.21 -15.45
N MET A 629 7.15 2.69 -14.22
CA MET A 629 8.03 2.34 -13.13
C MET A 629 7.21 2.20 -11.84
N ASP A 630 7.26 1.02 -11.21
CA ASP A 630 6.46 0.64 -10.03
C ASP A 630 4.96 0.99 -10.16
N GLY A 631 4.42 0.88 -11.38
CA GLY A 631 3.02 1.14 -11.71
C GLY A 631 2.68 2.60 -12.05
N GLU A 632 3.66 3.51 -12.03
CA GLU A 632 3.47 4.91 -12.46
C GLU A 632 4.00 5.10 -13.89
N PRO A 633 3.12 5.45 -14.86
CA PRO A 633 3.52 5.65 -16.25
C PRO A 633 4.12 7.03 -16.47
N PHE A 634 5.07 7.07 -17.40
CA PHE A 634 5.67 8.29 -17.90
C PHE A 634 6.11 8.15 -19.35
N TYR A 635 6.37 9.29 -19.98
CA TYR A 635 6.70 9.39 -21.38
C TYR A 635 8.10 9.96 -21.55
N ILE A 636 8.94 9.23 -22.27
CA ILE A 636 10.33 9.58 -22.46
C ILE A 636 10.53 10.12 -23.89
N PRO A 637 11.00 11.37 -24.07
CA PRO A 637 11.42 11.87 -25.37
C PRO A 637 12.69 11.14 -25.83
N ALA A 638 12.90 11.05 -27.14
CA ALA A 638 14.09 10.43 -27.73
C ALA A 638 14.74 11.39 -28.75
N PRO A 639 16.04 11.23 -29.06
CA PRO A 639 16.95 10.18 -28.58
C PRO A 639 17.39 10.41 -27.13
N VAL A 640 17.39 9.35 -26.33
CA VAL A 640 17.84 9.39 -24.93
C VAL A 640 18.34 8.03 -24.50
N ALA A 641 19.27 8.01 -23.55
CA ALA A 641 19.68 6.82 -22.86
C ALA A 641 19.17 6.82 -21.42
N ILE A 642 18.81 5.65 -20.94
CA ILE A 642 18.33 5.40 -19.59
C ILE A 642 19.37 4.52 -18.93
N LYS A 643 19.97 5.04 -17.87
CA LYS A 643 20.95 4.32 -17.06
C LYS A 643 20.27 3.84 -15.79
N ILE A 644 20.36 2.54 -15.52
CA ILE A 644 19.85 1.90 -14.32
C ILE A 644 21.01 1.30 -13.55
N THR A 645 21.16 1.72 -12.29
CA THR A 645 22.26 1.29 -11.41
C THR A 645 21.77 1.00 -10.00
N HIS A 646 22.48 0.13 -9.29
CA HIS A 646 22.20 -0.14 -7.89
C HIS A 646 22.40 1.12 -7.04
N SER A 647 21.49 1.37 -6.10
CA SER A 647 21.53 2.54 -5.22
C SER A 647 21.27 2.15 -3.75
N GLY A 648 21.96 1.10 -3.31
CA GLY A 648 21.88 0.60 -1.95
C GLY A 648 20.63 -0.24 -1.70
N GLN A 649 20.44 -0.60 -0.44
CA GLN A 649 19.38 -1.49 0.01
C GLN A 649 18.60 -0.86 1.17
N VAL A 650 17.39 -1.36 1.40
CA VAL A 650 16.61 -1.09 2.62
C VAL A 650 16.19 -2.39 3.29
N MET A 651 16.06 -2.37 4.61
CA MET A 651 15.53 -3.51 5.34
C MET A 651 14.01 -3.61 5.19
N VAL A 652 13.54 -4.77 4.77
CA VAL A 652 12.13 -5.15 4.69
C VAL A 652 11.85 -6.39 5.53
N LEU A 653 10.57 -6.65 5.79
CA LEU A 653 10.11 -7.79 6.58
C LEU A 653 9.42 -8.80 5.68
N ARG A 654 9.74 -10.08 5.85
CA ARG A 654 9.07 -11.22 5.23
C ARG A 654 8.30 -12.00 6.29
N HIS A 655 7.03 -12.29 6.01
CA HIS A 655 6.17 -13.09 6.88
C HIS A 655 6.60 -14.55 6.96
#